data_AF-A0A507FIV2-F1
#
_entry.id   AF-A0A507FIV2-F1
#
_cell.length_a   1.000
_cell.length_b   1.000
_cell.length_c   1.000
_cell.angle_alpha   90.00
_cell.angle_beta   90.00
_cell.angle_gamma   90.00
#
_symmetry.space_group_name_H-M   'P 1'
#
loop_
_entity.id
_entity.type
_entity.pdbx_description
1 polymer ?
#
loop_
_entity_poly.entity_id
_entity_poly.type
_entity_poly.pdbx_seq_one_letter_code
_entity_poly.pdbx_strand_id
1 'polypeptide(L)'
;MIGTTKSDFCAAFEEFLITEEVRETVSAFTRFTALLPESSDYSYTKLKAFAQPLLSYKRQALFKLLDCKILASSKAANEASQGKEMVVSGAGPVGLRAAVEAVLAGFRVTVLELRGEFSRHNVIKTWNHTITDLISLGLGHYYPQFSAHGNSSLHLGIKEIQTCLLKAALLLGVKIQYETGVCGVVDPAAEIQPIEAEAETSNDTGLKQKFSVWTLPAAEARLRLKRRAEMDGIDTSAAEKGQEVALRPGEQDLTRVHRRNRVDFFEPASSEDGAVIRSFANARSLESGAAPSVSDEMQHQADVGMLQNASESGANLVPFDYLIVAEGESSRLIRHLGFSRKIWKFANMIGIVVNLDITPSALKSMSSAERSLPEFVVSRMAATWRQGPLGKLDALGFELENMEYLRSMKTHFFVCTIKKASVLSSGIVKEEKDTIKDLLEYDNLNLDKLRAFARELGNIAGVPASCPLSAKHGVQIFDFSCKGQCIDTMRKLVSTNPAAAAIEAIVLPAGDALQNPYWPQGLGVNRGIHSALDAVHAATIHAQQGFEAALYERYTAFRVMEWYTLEEGCLVTPTPSLGGVKAATGNSKEHEWTMDPITRYSRNLFRSIHMADASLGAANPSLPQRVRKGLGLEWGTYIPGPDKQMDASVKKPIRDENYGFPEDDMSAAMARITHELEVMTTGKPVKAHEIPSQNMFDNKSAPQQQQFMKSGPLQKRLSHLLLCAAQFLDVFIGITIILPLITESLGADEREQQWILNAYTLTFGGLLLLFGRLTDLFGKKKGYLFGMFWLSWTSLYCGFAPSSTHLIIGRALQGIGAAANIPSAVGSITDLFDNPKERNVALSQFGAASPLGFITGLFISGSVAQAVGWRYVFFIYTGLTLTALVAAFFVLPNDEPFKGNMRQEAANIDYFGAFVSTASIILFIYAISAGTEAGWSSASVLAPLIVSLCGCAVFVWWERRAANPLIPPTFFNHQTTLILIMTFLVFFAFNGFAVFANLSLSNVYRYSTVLTAVHLIPMMVVGFATASATGYIVTRYPAPLPFLVFGHLCMIAACICFALSTENITYWALAFPALCLIVLGFDVIFNLFNILMMSSVAEEHRSFAGGMLNTIVQLGSGLGIAIEFTVANSVTAGSRDVAEIRKGYSVTFWIGAAFIALSLLLGVVFQRLWKIEHVVGDGTDVEMSGFSAETIPASNFQVAKASS
;
A
#
# COMPACT_ATOMS: atom_id res chain seq x y z
N MET A 1 -5.24 49.38 -30.49
CA MET A 1 -6.25 48.32 -30.37
C MET A 1 -5.66 46.94 -30.08
N ILE A 2 -4.59 46.49 -30.75
CA ILE A 2 -3.99 45.14 -30.52
C ILE A 2 -3.33 45.00 -29.13
N GLY A 3 -2.78 46.09 -28.57
CA GLY A 3 -2.16 46.08 -27.23
C GLY A 3 -3.15 45.99 -26.06
N THR A 4 -4.34 46.60 -26.20
CA THR A 4 -5.39 46.59 -25.18
C THR A 4 -6.07 45.21 -25.10
N THR A 5 -6.43 44.63 -26.25
CA THR A 5 -7.05 43.28 -26.32
C THR A 5 -6.15 42.17 -25.76
N LYS A 6 -4.82 42.30 -25.90
CA LYS A 6 -3.86 41.35 -25.29
C LYS A 6 -3.84 41.44 -23.76
N SER A 7 -3.83 42.66 -23.21
CA SER A 7 -3.82 42.88 -21.76
C SER A 7 -5.12 42.36 -21.12
N ASP A 8 -6.26 42.65 -21.75
CA ASP A 8 -7.58 42.27 -21.25
C ASP A 8 -7.78 40.75 -21.25
N PHE A 9 -7.32 40.07 -22.32
CA PHE A 9 -7.35 38.61 -22.39
C PHE A 9 -6.49 37.95 -21.30
N CYS A 10 -5.23 38.39 -21.16
CA CYS A 10 -4.32 37.83 -20.16
C CYS A 10 -4.83 38.05 -18.73
N ALA A 11 -5.41 39.22 -18.44
CA ALA A 11 -5.99 39.50 -17.13
C ALA A 11 -7.19 38.59 -16.82
N ALA A 12 -8.14 38.47 -17.75
CA ALA A 12 -9.31 37.60 -17.60
C ALA A 12 -8.93 36.11 -17.50
N PHE A 13 -7.90 35.68 -18.23
CA PHE A 13 -7.38 34.31 -18.16
C PHE A 13 -6.69 34.02 -16.82
N GLU A 14 -5.88 34.95 -16.30
CA GLU A 14 -5.29 34.80 -14.97
C GLU A 14 -6.34 34.81 -13.86
N GLU A 15 -7.38 35.65 -13.99
CA GLU A 15 -8.52 35.65 -13.07
C GLU A 15 -9.21 34.29 -13.05
N PHE A 16 -9.52 33.72 -14.22
CA PHE A 16 -10.06 32.37 -14.35
C PHE A 16 -9.18 31.29 -13.67
N LEU A 17 -7.85 31.42 -13.75
CA LEU A 17 -6.95 30.48 -13.09
C LEU A 17 -6.98 30.60 -11.56
N ILE A 18 -7.20 31.78 -11.01
CA ILE A 18 -7.11 32.05 -9.56
C ILE A 18 -8.47 31.90 -8.86
N THR A 19 -9.59 32.20 -9.51
CA THR A 19 -10.93 32.10 -8.91
C THR A 19 -11.25 30.68 -8.48
N GLU A 20 -11.89 30.52 -7.33
CA GLU A 20 -12.28 29.20 -6.80
C GLU A 20 -13.79 29.01 -6.69
N GLU A 21 -14.56 30.09 -6.81
CA GLU A 21 -16.01 30.04 -6.82
C GLU A 21 -16.55 29.74 -8.22
N VAL A 22 -17.65 28.97 -8.28
CA VAL A 22 -18.26 28.52 -9.54
C VAL A 22 -18.66 29.71 -10.41
N ARG A 23 -19.42 30.65 -9.83
CA ARG A 23 -19.94 31.84 -10.54
C ARG A 23 -18.81 32.73 -11.07
N GLU A 24 -17.78 32.96 -10.27
CA GLU A 24 -16.61 33.76 -10.66
C GLU A 24 -15.80 33.07 -11.76
N THR A 25 -15.58 31.76 -11.62
CA THR A 25 -14.84 30.96 -12.61
C THR A 25 -15.56 30.94 -13.96
N VAL A 26 -16.88 30.72 -13.98
CA VAL A 26 -17.68 30.76 -15.22
C VAL A 26 -17.72 32.17 -15.80
N SER A 27 -17.87 33.21 -14.98
CA SER A 27 -17.86 34.61 -15.43
C SER A 27 -16.50 35.02 -16.04
N ALA A 28 -15.40 34.62 -15.42
CA ALA A 28 -14.05 34.85 -15.95
C ALA A 28 -13.83 34.09 -17.27
N PHE A 29 -14.33 32.85 -17.36
CA PHE A 29 -14.33 32.07 -18.60
C PHE A 29 -15.08 32.81 -19.72
N THR A 30 -16.33 33.19 -19.48
CA THR A 30 -17.16 33.92 -20.46
C THR A 30 -16.48 35.19 -20.95
N ARG A 31 -15.85 35.96 -20.06
CA ARG A 31 -15.14 37.21 -20.41
C ARG A 31 -14.00 36.98 -21.39
N PHE A 32 -13.10 36.03 -21.14
CA PHE A 32 -11.99 35.83 -22.08
C PHE A 32 -12.44 35.12 -23.37
N THR A 33 -13.52 34.33 -23.34
CA THR A 33 -14.07 33.74 -24.56
C THR A 33 -14.81 34.75 -25.43
N ALA A 34 -15.40 35.80 -24.85
CA ALA A 34 -16.04 36.89 -25.59
C ALA A 34 -15.04 37.75 -26.39
N LEU A 35 -13.74 37.64 -26.09
CA LEU A 35 -12.66 38.31 -26.80
C LEU A 35 -12.16 37.52 -28.03
N LEU A 36 -12.71 36.32 -28.29
CA LEU A 36 -12.36 35.52 -29.46
C LEU A 36 -12.94 36.13 -30.75
N PRO A 37 -12.25 36.01 -31.92
CA PRO A 37 -12.73 36.57 -33.19
C PRO A 37 -14.09 35.99 -33.62
N GLU A 38 -14.99 36.84 -34.14
CA GLU A 38 -16.36 36.47 -34.54
C GLU A 38 -16.40 35.41 -35.66
N SER A 39 -16.70 34.17 -35.28
CA SER A 39 -17.41 33.18 -36.10
C SER A 39 -17.99 32.13 -35.14
N SER A 40 -19.32 31.97 -35.20
CA SER A 40 -20.16 31.20 -34.28
C SER A 40 -19.57 29.85 -33.85
N ASP A 41 -19.80 29.54 -32.57
CA ASP A 41 -19.38 28.39 -31.76
C ASP A 41 -17.94 28.37 -31.24
N TYR A 42 -17.86 28.32 -29.91
CA TYR A 42 -16.65 28.08 -29.12
C TYR A 42 -16.04 26.72 -29.46
N SER A 43 -14.72 26.66 -29.60
CA SER A 43 -13.97 25.42 -29.75
C SER A 43 -12.62 25.55 -29.06
N TYR A 44 -12.18 24.49 -28.38
CA TYR A 44 -10.87 24.42 -27.74
C TYR A 44 -9.73 24.78 -28.71
N THR A 45 -9.80 24.33 -29.96
CA THR A 45 -8.78 24.60 -30.98
C THR A 45 -8.70 26.09 -31.33
N LYS A 46 -9.85 26.77 -31.45
CA LYS A 46 -9.93 28.22 -31.68
C LYS A 46 -9.39 28.99 -30.46
N LEU A 47 -9.80 28.60 -29.24
CA LEU A 47 -9.31 29.22 -28.00
C LEU A 47 -7.79 29.11 -27.90
N LYS A 48 -7.24 27.91 -28.08
CA LYS A 48 -5.81 27.65 -28.00
C LYS A 48 -5.03 28.47 -29.03
N ALA A 49 -5.47 28.47 -30.30
CA ALA A 49 -4.80 29.22 -31.37
C ALA A 49 -4.74 30.73 -31.07
N PHE A 50 -5.79 31.27 -30.47
CA PHE A 50 -5.84 32.67 -30.04
C PHE A 50 -4.99 32.94 -28.79
N ALA A 51 -5.05 32.06 -27.79
CA ALA A 51 -4.40 32.23 -26.49
C ALA A 51 -2.88 32.03 -26.54
N GLN A 52 -2.39 31.09 -27.35
CA GLN A 52 -1.00 30.67 -27.39
C GLN A 52 0.01 31.82 -27.64
N PRO A 53 -0.20 32.76 -28.59
CA PRO A 53 0.72 33.90 -28.78
C PRO A 53 0.61 34.98 -27.68
N LEU A 54 -0.47 34.98 -26.87
CA LEU A 54 -0.73 36.01 -25.86
C LEU A 54 -0.19 35.63 -24.48
N LEU A 55 -0.22 34.34 -24.15
CA LEU A 55 0.13 33.80 -22.83
C LEU A 55 1.63 33.54 -22.65
N SER A 56 2.09 33.58 -21.39
CA SER A 56 3.47 33.24 -21.03
C SER A 56 3.77 31.75 -21.23
N TYR A 57 5.06 31.40 -21.38
CA TYR A 57 5.51 30.00 -21.53
C TYR A 57 4.97 29.07 -20.43
N LYS A 58 4.91 29.56 -19.18
CA LYS A 58 4.38 28.82 -18.02
C LYS A 58 2.89 28.51 -18.17
N ARG A 59 2.10 29.41 -18.77
CA ARG A 59 0.66 29.23 -18.98
C ARG A 59 0.35 28.43 -20.24
N GLN A 60 1.19 28.52 -21.27
CA GLN A 60 1.09 27.66 -22.46
C GLN A 60 1.24 26.17 -22.12
N ALA A 61 1.97 25.82 -21.06
CA ALA A 61 2.12 24.43 -20.62
C ALA A 61 0.79 23.76 -20.24
N LEU A 62 -0.20 24.52 -19.78
CA LEU A 62 -1.55 23.99 -19.51
C LEU A 62 -2.19 23.43 -20.79
N PHE A 63 -2.11 24.16 -21.89
CA PHE A 63 -2.66 23.71 -23.18
C PHE A 63 -1.92 22.46 -23.68
N LYS A 64 -0.60 22.37 -23.48
CA LYS A 64 0.17 21.17 -23.84
C LYS A 64 -0.31 19.92 -23.08
N LEU A 65 -0.64 20.04 -21.80
CA LEU A 65 -1.18 18.93 -21.00
C LEU A 65 -2.53 18.46 -21.55
N LEU A 66 -3.43 19.40 -21.84
CA LEU A 66 -4.74 19.10 -22.42
C LEU A 66 -4.64 18.52 -23.84
N ASP A 67 -3.70 18.99 -24.66
CA ASP A 67 -3.42 18.41 -25.97
C ASP A 67 -3.01 16.93 -25.88
N CYS A 68 -2.18 16.58 -24.88
CA CYS A 68 -1.77 15.19 -24.68
C CYS A 68 -2.99 14.30 -24.38
N LYS A 69 -3.94 14.78 -23.58
CA LYS A 69 -5.21 14.07 -23.32
C LYS A 69 -6.09 13.93 -24.56
N ILE A 70 -6.18 14.98 -25.37
CA ILE A 70 -6.92 14.93 -26.65
C ILE A 70 -6.29 13.90 -27.59
N LEU A 71 -4.96 13.86 -27.68
CA LEU A 71 -4.23 12.91 -28.53
C LEU A 71 -4.30 11.46 -28.03
N ALA A 72 -4.40 11.26 -26.70
CA ALA A 72 -4.56 9.95 -26.09
C ALA A 72 -5.98 9.37 -26.27
N SER A 73 -6.97 10.22 -26.59
CA SER A 73 -8.34 9.76 -26.83
C SER A 73 -8.44 8.89 -28.09
N SER A 74 -9.25 7.83 -28.03
CA SER A 74 -9.43 6.90 -29.14
C SER A 74 -10.12 7.58 -30.33
N LYS A 75 -9.45 7.60 -31.48
CA LYS A 75 -10.03 8.12 -32.73
C LYS A 75 -11.35 7.43 -33.09
N ALA A 76 -11.41 6.11 -32.93
CA ALA A 76 -12.63 5.32 -33.20
C ALA A 76 -13.77 5.67 -32.22
N ALA A 77 -13.45 6.00 -30.96
CA ALA A 77 -14.44 6.46 -30.00
C ALA A 77 -14.97 7.85 -30.37
N ASN A 78 -14.09 8.73 -30.84
CA ASN A 78 -14.45 10.08 -31.30
C ASN A 78 -15.41 10.02 -32.50
N GLU A 79 -15.07 9.24 -33.53
CA GLU A 79 -15.90 9.05 -34.73
C GLU A 79 -17.28 8.48 -34.39
N ALA A 80 -17.38 7.55 -33.44
CA ALA A 80 -18.65 6.93 -33.06
C ALA A 80 -19.56 7.79 -32.17
N SER A 81 -18.96 8.68 -31.37
CA SER A 81 -19.67 9.56 -30.43
C SER A 81 -20.03 10.92 -31.01
N GLN A 82 -19.44 11.25 -32.17
CA GLN A 82 -19.62 12.56 -32.81
C GLN A 82 -21.11 12.87 -33.06
N GLY A 83 -21.56 14.03 -32.57
CA GLY A 83 -22.93 14.51 -32.72
C GLY A 83 -23.95 13.94 -31.72
N LYS A 84 -23.55 13.01 -30.84
CA LYS A 84 -24.40 12.46 -29.78
C LYS A 84 -24.38 13.36 -28.54
N GLU A 85 -25.55 13.55 -27.93
CA GLU A 85 -25.76 14.38 -26.74
C GLU A 85 -25.59 13.55 -25.47
N MET A 86 -24.73 14.00 -24.56
CA MET A 86 -24.56 13.43 -23.24
C MET A 86 -24.89 14.47 -22.17
N VAL A 87 -25.85 14.14 -21.31
CA VAL A 87 -26.18 14.93 -20.12
C VAL A 87 -25.56 14.28 -18.90
N VAL A 88 -24.91 15.08 -18.05
CA VAL A 88 -24.39 14.64 -16.75
C VAL A 88 -25.16 15.36 -15.65
N SER A 89 -25.91 14.62 -14.84
CA SER A 89 -26.56 15.18 -13.65
C SER A 89 -25.62 15.16 -12.45
N GLY A 90 -25.24 16.34 -11.98
CA GLY A 90 -24.33 16.57 -10.84
C GLY A 90 -22.91 16.97 -11.25
N ALA A 91 -22.44 18.11 -10.74
CA ALA A 91 -21.08 18.63 -10.89
C ALA A 91 -20.18 18.30 -9.67
N GLY A 92 -20.36 17.11 -9.10
CA GLY A 92 -19.39 16.53 -8.17
C GLY A 92 -18.06 16.19 -8.87
N PRO A 93 -17.01 15.78 -8.14
CA PRO A 93 -15.75 15.32 -8.75
C PRO A 93 -15.96 14.25 -9.82
N VAL A 94 -16.84 13.29 -9.55
CA VAL A 94 -17.14 12.18 -10.47
C VAL A 94 -17.86 12.66 -11.74
N GLY A 95 -18.90 13.48 -11.60
CA GLY A 95 -19.66 13.99 -12.73
C GLY A 95 -18.83 14.90 -13.64
N LEU A 96 -18.05 15.83 -13.06
CA LEU A 96 -17.15 16.68 -13.84
C LEU A 96 -16.05 15.86 -14.55
N ARG A 97 -15.51 14.82 -13.89
CA ARG A 97 -14.53 13.94 -14.53
C ARG A 97 -15.13 13.13 -15.68
N ALA A 98 -16.36 12.66 -15.53
CA ALA A 98 -17.12 12.01 -16.61
C ALA A 98 -17.31 12.97 -17.79
N ALA A 99 -17.69 14.22 -17.51
CA ALA A 99 -17.90 15.24 -18.53
C ALA A 99 -16.61 15.56 -19.32
N VAL A 100 -15.48 15.66 -18.63
CA VAL A 100 -14.16 15.83 -19.25
C VAL A 100 -13.82 14.65 -20.17
N GLU A 101 -14.03 13.40 -19.72
CA GLU A 101 -13.76 12.25 -20.59
C GLU A 101 -14.72 12.18 -21.78
N ALA A 102 -16.00 12.48 -21.57
CA ALA A 102 -17.02 12.41 -22.60
C ALA A 102 -16.76 13.41 -23.73
N VAL A 103 -16.35 14.64 -23.41
CA VAL A 103 -16.02 15.63 -24.45
C VAL A 103 -14.75 15.22 -25.22
N LEU A 104 -13.75 14.62 -24.55
CA LEU A 104 -12.57 14.06 -25.20
C LEU A 104 -12.92 12.86 -26.10
N ALA A 105 -13.92 12.08 -25.73
CA ALA A 105 -14.46 10.96 -26.50
C ALA A 105 -15.37 11.40 -27.66
N GLY A 106 -15.64 12.70 -27.85
CA GLY A 106 -16.38 13.25 -28.99
C GLY A 106 -17.87 13.54 -28.75
N PHE A 107 -18.38 13.37 -27.53
CA PHE A 107 -19.77 13.72 -27.19
C PHE A 107 -19.97 15.23 -27.06
N ARG A 108 -21.18 15.72 -27.35
CA ARG A 108 -21.65 17.04 -26.91
C ARG A 108 -22.14 16.91 -25.48
N VAL A 109 -21.49 17.61 -24.54
CA VAL A 109 -21.69 17.37 -23.10
C VAL A 109 -22.34 18.57 -22.42
N THR A 110 -23.45 18.33 -21.73
CA THR A 110 -24.10 19.28 -20.83
C THR A 110 -24.11 18.77 -19.40
N VAL A 111 -23.53 19.51 -18.46
CA VAL A 111 -23.56 19.21 -17.02
C VAL A 111 -24.65 20.06 -16.36
N LEU A 112 -25.53 19.41 -15.60
CA LEU A 112 -26.60 20.04 -14.83
C LEU A 112 -26.27 19.96 -13.34
N GLU A 113 -26.19 21.09 -12.65
CA GLU A 113 -25.88 21.16 -11.22
C GLU A 113 -26.90 22.01 -10.47
N LEU A 114 -27.46 21.45 -9.40
CA LEU A 114 -28.46 22.13 -8.58
C LEU A 114 -27.87 23.28 -7.76
N ARG A 115 -26.59 23.22 -7.40
CA ARG A 115 -25.92 24.19 -6.51
C ARG A 115 -25.25 25.30 -7.32
N GLY A 116 -25.26 26.52 -6.76
CA GLY A 116 -24.52 27.67 -7.29
C GLY A 116 -23.09 27.81 -6.77
N GLU A 117 -22.69 26.99 -5.79
CA GLU A 117 -21.37 27.04 -5.17
C GLU A 117 -20.81 25.65 -4.82
N PHE A 118 -19.48 25.54 -4.76
CA PHE A 118 -18.77 24.38 -4.21
C PHE A 118 -18.42 24.67 -2.74
N SER A 119 -19.22 24.16 -1.81
CA SER A 119 -19.12 24.50 -0.38
C SER A 119 -18.36 23.49 0.48
N ARG A 120 -17.97 22.32 -0.06
CA ARG A 120 -17.39 21.22 0.73
C ARG A 120 -15.88 21.34 0.89
N HIS A 121 -15.45 21.57 2.13
CA HIS A 121 -14.03 21.63 2.51
C HIS A 121 -13.44 20.31 2.99
N ASN A 122 -14.25 19.26 3.12
CA ASN A 122 -13.78 17.93 3.53
C ASN A 122 -12.68 17.43 2.59
N VAL A 123 -11.67 16.80 3.18
CA VAL A 123 -10.48 16.32 2.50
C VAL A 123 -10.66 14.85 2.14
N ILE A 124 -10.21 14.46 0.95
CA ILE A 124 -10.28 13.10 0.46
C ILE A 124 -8.88 12.58 0.15
N LYS A 125 -8.59 11.37 0.63
CA LYS A 125 -7.45 10.58 0.20
C LYS A 125 -7.56 10.20 -1.27
N THR A 126 -6.52 10.50 -2.03
CA THR A 126 -6.40 10.22 -3.46
C THR A 126 -5.26 9.26 -3.70
N TRP A 127 -5.44 8.31 -4.61
CA TRP A 127 -4.33 7.46 -5.05
C TRP A 127 -3.33 8.24 -5.90
N ASN A 128 -2.10 7.71 -6.00
CA ASN A 128 -1.06 8.25 -6.88
C ASN A 128 -1.57 8.50 -8.30
N HIS A 129 -2.35 7.54 -8.82
CA HIS A 129 -2.89 7.60 -10.19
C HIS A 129 -3.98 8.66 -10.32
N THR A 130 -4.86 8.78 -9.33
CA THR A 130 -5.89 9.83 -9.27
C THR A 130 -5.26 11.22 -9.27
N ILE A 131 -4.20 11.43 -8.47
CA ILE A 131 -3.45 12.69 -8.48
C ILE A 131 -2.78 12.92 -9.83
N THR A 132 -2.17 11.89 -10.41
CA THR A 132 -1.50 12.00 -11.72
C THR A 132 -2.50 12.39 -12.82
N ASP A 133 -3.70 11.81 -12.79
CA ASP A 133 -4.81 12.19 -13.70
C ASP A 133 -5.20 13.67 -13.50
N LEU A 134 -5.39 14.13 -12.26
CA LEU A 134 -5.67 15.54 -12.00
C LEU A 134 -4.54 16.48 -12.41
N ILE A 135 -3.28 16.10 -12.20
CA ILE A 135 -2.10 16.85 -12.66
C ILE A 135 -2.10 16.96 -14.19
N SER A 136 -2.40 15.87 -14.89
CA SER A 136 -2.49 15.84 -16.35
C SER A 136 -3.65 16.69 -16.90
N LEU A 137 -4.65 17.01 -16.07
CA LEU A 137 -5.73 17.95 -16.39
C LEU A 137 -5.43 19.40 -15.95
N GLY A 138 -4.25 19.65 -15.37
CA GLY A 138 -3.77 21.00 -15.05
C GLY A 138 -3.81 21.38 -13.57
N LEU A 139 -3.99 20.44 -12.62
CA LEU A 139 -4.07 20.73 -11.19
C LEU A 139 -2.96 21.68 -10.69
N GLY A 140 -1.71 21.43 -11.06
CA GLY A 140 -0.56 22.27 -10.66
C GLY A 140 -0.57 23.69 -11.24
N HIS A 141 -1.35 23.94 -12.30
CA HIS A 141 -1.52 25.27 -12.89
C HIS A 141 -2.65 26.07 -12.22
N TYR A 142 -3.73 25.39 -11.81
CA TYR A 142 -4.85 25.98 -11.09
C TYR A 142 -4.53 26.19 -9.60
N TYR A 143 -3.71 25.30 -9.02
CA TYR A 143 -3.27 25.36 -7.63
C TYR A 143 -1.73 25.30 -7.52
N PRO A 144 -1.02 26.42 -7.78
CA PRO A 144 0.45 26.44 -7.76
C PRO A 144 1.08 26.04 -6.42
N GLN A 145 0.35 26.23 -5.32
CA GLN A 145 0.79 25.85 -3.97
C GLN A 145 1.01 24.34 -3.86
N PHE A 146 0.25 23.54 -4.61
CA PHE A 146 0.42 22.08 -4.68
C PHE A 146 1.81 21.71 -5.24
N SER A 147 2.28 22.43 -6.27
CA SER A 147 3.62 22.22 -6.85
C SER A 147 4.78 22.61 -5.92
N ALA A 148 4.51 23.42 -4.88
CA ALA A 148 5.53 23.91 -3.95
C ALA A 148 5.74 22.98 -2.72
N HIS A 149 4.79 22.08 -2.43
CA HIS A 149 4.81 21.24 -1.22
C HIS A 149 5.51 19.88 -1.39
N GLY A 150 6.21 19.67 -2.51
CA GLY A 150 6.72 18.35 -2.88
C GLY A 150 5.57 17.41 -3.27
N ASN A 151 5.83 16.45 -4.16
CA ASN A 151 4.81 15.50 -4.66
C ASN A 151 4.33 14.49 -3.60
N SER A 152 4.20 14.88 -2.31
CA SER A 152 4.01 13.97 -1.18
C SER A 152 2.60 13.97 -0.56
N SER A 153 1.73 14.96 -0.81
CA SER A 153 0.38 14.96 -0.25
C SER A 153 -0.60 14.16 -1.13
N LEU A 154 -1.01 12.98 -0.66
CA LEU A 154 -1.97 12.09 -1.31
C LEU A 154 -3.43 12.40 -0.93
N HIS A 155 -3.76 13.68 -0.76
CA HIS A 155 -5.10 14.12 -0.37
C HIS A 155 -5.37 15.55 -0.83
N LEU A 156 -6.63 15.81 -1.18
CA LEU A 156 -7.13 17.09 -1.68
C LEU A 156 -8.53 17.38 -1.13
N GLY A 157 -8.87 18.65 -0.97
CA GLY A 157 -10.23 19.07 -0.63
C GLY A 157 -11.20 18.79 -1.77
N ILE A 158 -12.45 18.43 -1.46
CA ILE A 158 -13.50 18.20 -2.48
C ILE A 158 -13.63 19.40 -3.42
N LYS A 159 -13.72 20.61 -2.86
CA LYS A 159 -13.79 21.86 -3.64
C LYS A 159 -12.63 22.02 -4.62
N GLU A 160 -11.41 21.67 -4.21
CA GLU A 160 -10.21 21.82 -5.04
C GLU A 160 -10.26 20.90 -6.26
N ILE A 161 -10.69 19.64 -6.05
CA ILE A 161 -10.90 18.68 -7.15
C ILE A 161 -12.02 19.16 -8.08
N GLN A 162 -13.15 19.63 -7.53
CA GLN A 162 -14.27 20.14 -8.31
C GLN A 162 -13.86 21.34 -9.16
N THR A 163 -13.15 22.32 -8.59
CA THR A 163 -12.70 23.51 -9.31
C THR A 163 -11.66 23.18 -10.38
N CYS A 164 -10.73 22.25 -10.11
CA CYS A 164 -9.78 21.76 -11.11
C CYS A 164 -10.50 21.15 -12.33
N LEU A 165 -11.46 20.25 -12.09
CA LEU A 165 -12.21 19.58 -13.14
C LEU A 165 -13.19 20.52 -13.86
N LEU A 166 -13.80 21.48 -13.13
CA LEU A 166 -14.65 22.53 -13.70
C LEU A 166 -13.87 23.35 -14.73
N LYS A 167 -12.68 23.81 -14.37
CA LYS A 167 -11.83 24.61 -15.27
C LYS A 167 -11.40 23.81 -16.50
N ALA A 168 -11.00 22.56 -16.32
CA ALA A 168 -10.68 21.67 -17.43
C ALA A 168 -11.89 21.43 -18.35
N ALA A 169 -13.07 21.17 -17.78
CA ALA A 169 -14.31 20.96 -18.52
C ALA A 169 -14.70 22.18 -19.36
N LEU A 170 -14.67 23.39 -18.77
CA LEU A 170 -14.95 24.64 -19.48
C LEU A 170 -13.98 24.86 -20.65
N LEU A 171 -12.66 24.70 -20.41
CA LEU A 171 -11.66 24.83 -21.46
C LEU A 171 -11.89 23.82 -22.60
N LEU A 172 -12.30 22.60 -22.31
CA LEU A 172 -12.58 21.58 -23.32
C LEU A 172 -13.93 21.76 -24.04
N GLY A 173 -14.77 22.70 -23.59
CA GLY A 173 -16.05 23.04 -24.24
C GLY A 173 -17.28 22.32 -23.68
N VAL A 174 -17.19 21.80 -22.45
CA VAL A 174 -18.36 21.28 -21.74
C VAL A 174 -19.31 22.42 -21.37
N LYS A 175 -20.59 22.30 -21.69
CA LYS A 175 -21.63 23.24 -21.27
C LYS A 175 -22.03 22.95 -19.83
N ILE A 176 -22.01 23.94 -18.95
CA ILE A 176 -22.32 23.76 -17.53
C ILE A 176 -23.46 24.69 -17.14
N GLN A 177 -24.55 24.12 -16.66
CA GLN A 177 -25.71 24.82 -16.13
C GLN A 177 -25.79 24.57 -14.63
N TYR A 178 -25.40 25.56 -13.84
CA TYR A 178 -25.53 25.56 -12.39
C TYR A 178 -26.88 26.16 -11.97
N GLU A 179 -27.23 26.03 -10.68
CA GLU A 179 -28.55 26.44 -10.16
C GLU A 179 -29.73 25.84 -10.95
N THR A 180 -29.53 24.64 -11.51
CA THR A 180 -30.50 23.95 -12.36
C THR A 180 -30.77 22.55 -11.80
N GLY A 181 -32.01 22.31 -11.37
CA GLY A 181 -32.41 21.04 -10.76
C GLY A 181 -33.02 20.08 -11.77
N VAL A 182 -32.51 18.85 -11.82
CA VAL A 182 -33.10 17.76 -12.60
C VAL A 182 -34.34 17.21 -11.88
N CYS A 183 -35.49 17.29 -12.54
CA CYS A 183 -36.77 16.89 -11.96
C CYS A 183 -37.26 15.53 -12.47
N GLY A 184 -36.83 15.11 -13.66
CA GLY A 184 -37.21 13.84 -14.27
C GLY A 184 -36.73 13.70 -15.70
N VAL A 185 -37.13 12.61 -16.35
CA VAL A 185 -36.90 12.35 -17.78
C VAL A 185 -38.25 12.34 -18.50
N VAL A 186 -38.28 12.93 -19.69
CA VAL A 186 -39.46 13.06 -20.54
C VAL A 186 -39.28 12.23 -21.79
N ASP A 187 -40.31 11.46 -22.13
CA ASP A 187 -40.40 10.66 -23.36
C ASP A 187 -40.64 11.59 -24.57
N PRO A 188 -39.92 11.41 -25.69
CA PRO A 188 -40.14 12.17 -26.92
C PRO A 188 -41.59 12.10 -27.44
N ALA A 189 -42.35 11.06 -27.10
CA ALA A 189 -43.73 10.89 -27.53
C ALA A 189 -44.77 11.57 -26.62
N ALA A 190 -44.35 12.23 -25.53
CA ALA A 190 -45.27 12.98 -24.69
C ALA A 190 -45.77 14.25 -25.43
N GLU A 191 -47.09 14.45 -25.50
CA GLU A 191 -47.65 15.70 -26.03
C GLU A 191 -47.42 16.83 -25.02
N ILE A 192 -46.36 17.62 -25.25
CA ILE A 192 -46.07 18.83 -24.48
C ILE A 192 -46.71 20.00 -25.25
N GLN A 193 -47.67 20.70 -24.64
CA GLN A 193 -48.13 21.98 -25.22
C GLN A 193 -46.95 22.95 -25.26
N PRO A 194 -46.59 23.51 -26.43
CA PRO A 194 -45.43 24.36 -26.55
C PRO A 194 -45.61 25.65 -25.73
N ILE A 195 -44.57 26.04 -24.99
CA ILE A 195 -44.48 27.34 -24.34
C ILE A 195 -44.21 28.39 -25.43
N GLU A 196 -45.10 29.37 -25.56
CA GLU A 196 -44.89 30.57 -26.39
C GLU A 196 -43.82 31.48 -25.76
N ALA A 197 -42.56 31.08 -25.85
CA ALA A 197 -41.42 31.99 -25.68
C ALA A 197 -40.21 31.37 -26.39
N GLU A 198 -39.72 32.06 -27.42
CA GLU A 198 -38.54 31.71 -28.27
C GLU A 198 -38.78 30.85 -29.52
N ALA A 199 -39.99 30.85 -30.07
CA ALA A 199 -40.26 30.29 -31.40
C ALA A 199 -39.77 31.15 -32.59
N GLU A 200 -38.96 32.21 -32.38
CA GLU A 200 -38.57 33.12 -33.47
C GLU A 200 -37.15 32.99 -34.03
N THR A 201 -36.31 32.03 -33.60
CA THR A 201 -34.96 31.91 -34.21
C THR A 201 -34.40 30.53 -34.51
N SER A 202 -35.12 29.42 -34.28
CA SER A 202 -34.62 28.11 -34.74
C SER A 202 -35.69 27.24 -35.39
N ASN A 203 -35.50 26.95 -36.68
CA ASN A 203 -36.23 25.93 -37.45
C ASN A 203 -35.86 24.49 -36.99
N ASP A 204 -35.61 24.26 -35.70
CA ASP A 204 -35.01 23.02 -35.22
C ASP A 204 -36.07 21.95 -34.90
N THR A 205 -36.49 21.24 -35.95
CA THR A 205 -37.39 20.08 -35.89
C THR A 205 -36.81 18.88 -35.11
N GLY A 206 -35.56 18.94 -34.65
CA GLY A 206 -34.86 17.85 -33.95
C GLY A 206 -35.26 17.59 -32.50
N LEU A 207 -35.83 18.59 -31.79
CA LEU A 207 -36.26 18.45 -30.38
C LEU A 207 -37.43 17.47 -30.18
N LYS A 208 -38.25 17.24 -31.21
CA LYS A 208 -39.40 16.31 -31.15
C LYS A 208 -39.01 14.82 -31.24
N GLN A 209 -37.73 14.47 -31.30
CA GLN A 209 -37.27 13.11 -31.58
C GLN A 209 -36.26 12.52 -30.57
N LYS A 210 -36.09 13.12 -29.37
CA LYS A 210 -35.17 12.60 -28.35
C LYS A 210 -35.73 12.63 -26.94
N PHE A 211 -35.26 11.71 -26.09
CA PHE A 211 -35.46 11.80 -24.65
C PHE A 211 -34.86 13.10 -24.12
N SER A 212 -35.54 13.71 -23.16
CA SER A 212 -35.10 14.98 -22.59
C SER A 212 -35.11 14.93 -21.07
N VAL A 213 -34.09 15.52 -20.45
CA VAL A 213 -34.10 15.80 -19.02
C VAL A 213 -34.95 17.04 -18.79
N TRP A 214 -35.92 16.92 -17.89
CA TRP A 214 -36.70 18.06 -17.44
C TRP A 214 -36.00 18.78 -16.30
N THR A 215 -35.82 20.08 -16.47
CA THR A 215 -35.12 20.94 -15.52
C THR A 215 -35.98 22.11 -15.06
N LEU A 216 -35.74 22.53 -13.81
CA LEU A 216 -36.30 23.74 -13.22
C LEU A 216 -35.18 24.58 -12.58
N PRO A 217 -35.36 25.91 -12.44
CA PRO A 217 -34.49 26.73 -11.61
C PRO A 217 -34.36 26.14 -10.19
N ALA A 218 -33.18 26.22 -9.58
CA ALA A 218 -32.89 25.55 -8.31
C ALA A 218 -33.88 25.85 -7.18
N ALA A 219 -34.36 27.10 -7.08
CA ALA A 219 -35.34 27.49 -6.06
C ALA A 219 -36.66 26.71 -6.22
N GLU A 220 -37.17 26.61 -7.44
CA GLU A 220 -38.41 25.90 -7.77
C GLU A 220 -38.22 24.40 -7.71
N ALA A 221 -37.09 23.89 -8.20
CA ALA A 221 -36.74 22.47 -8.10
C ALA A 221 -36.73 22.01 -6.63
N ARG A 222 -36.13 22.80 -5.73
CA ARG A 222 -36.15 22.54 -4.28
C ARG A 222 -37.57 22.58 -3.70
N LEU A 223 -38.37 23.56 -4.12
CA LEU A 223 -39.75 23.73 -3.65
C LEU A 223 -40.67 22.60 -4.15
N ARG A 224 -40.42 22.05 -5.34
CA ARG A 224 -41.08 20.86 -5.88
C ARG A 224 -40.66 19.60 -5.15
N LEU A 225 -39.36 19.43 -4.89
CA LEU A 225 -38.84 18.31 -4.08
C LEU A 225 -39.43 18.30 -2.67
N LYS A 226 -39.83 19.48 -2.16
CA LYS A 226 -40.52 19.71 -0.89
C LYS A 226 -42.03 19.43 -0.96
N ARG A 227 -42.75 20.00 -1.92
CA ARG A 227 -44.21 19.75 -2.12
C ARG A 227 -44.55 18.30 -2.44
N ARG A 228 -43.69 17.58 -3.16
CA ARG A 228 -43.90 16.15 -3.42
C ARG A 228 -43.73 15.31 -2.17
N ALA A 229 -42.76 15.67 -1.32
CA ALA A 229 -42.65 15.08 0.01
C ALA A 229 -43.94 15.33 0.82
N GLU A 230 -44.53 16.53 0.75
CA GLU A 230 -45.82 16.83 1.39
C GLU A 230 -46.99 15.97 0.91
N MET A 231 -47.09 15.71 -0.41
CA MET A 231 -48.13 14.83 -0.97
C MET A 231 -47.96 13.37 -0.57
N ASP A 232 -46.72 12.93 -0.35
CA ASP A 232 -46.40 11.62 0.25
C ASP A 232 -46.68 11.60 1.78
N GLY A 233 -47.27 12.68 2.34
CA GLY A 233 -47.68 12.79 3.74
C GLY A 233 -46.72 13.56 4.67
N ILE A 234 -45.85 14.44 4.15
CA ILE A 234 -44.77 15.10 4.92
C ILE A 234 -45.02 16.63 5.09
N ASP A 235 -45.60 17.10 6.19
CA ASP A 235 -46.08 18.50 6.40
C ASP A 235 -44.98 19.61 6.37
N THR A 236 -45.26 20.79 5.78
CA THR A 236 -44.29 21.89 5.69
C THR A 236 -44.85 23.34 5.88
N SER A 237 -44.91 23.87 7.11
CA SER A 237 -45.41 25.26 7.37
C SER A 237 -44.39 26.31 7.89
N ALA A 238 -43.27 25.96 8.54
CA ALA A 238 -42.26 26.91 9.06
C ALA A 238 -41.10 27.45 8.13
N ALA A 239 -41.34 27.83 6.86
CA ALA A 239 -40.26 28.29 5.92
C ALA A 239 -40.02 29.80 5.89
N GLU A 240 -40.59 30.57 6.83
CA GLU A 240 -40.69 32.03 6.67
C GLU A 240 -39.60 32.86 7.36
N LYS A 241 -38.66 32.31 8.14
CA LYS A 241 -37.74 33.16 8.94
C LYS A 241 -36.28 32.67 8.90
N GLY A 242 -35.46 33.31 8.06
CA GLY A 242 -34.07 32.95 7.80
C GLY A 242 -33.08 33.33 8.92
N GLN A 243 -32.30 32.33 9.37
CA GLN A 243 -30.95 32.42 9.96
C GLN A 243 -30.36 30.99 10.13
N GLU A 244 -29.05 30.81 9.90
CA GLU A 244 -28.42 29.57 9.42
C GLU A 244 -27.34 28.98 10.39
N VAL A 245 -27.36 27.66 10.72
CA VAL A 245 -26.22 26.85 11.25
C VAL A 245 -26.36 25.33 10.91
N ALA A 246 -25.26 24.75 10.41
CA ALA A 246 -24.88 23.38 9.93
C ALA A 246 -25.65 22.08 10.33
N LEU A 247 -25.97 21.25 9.29
CA LEU A 247 -26.60 19.90 9.31
C LEU A 247 -26.00 18.89 8.25
N ARG A 248 -26.39 17.59 8.33
CA ARG A 248 -25.85 16.37 7.65
C ARG A 248 -25.80 16.37 6.10
N PRO A 249 -25.02 15.48 5.42
CA PRO A 249 -24.92 15.45 3.97
C PRO A 249 -26.18 14.82 3.36
N GLY A 250 -27.04 15.66 2.83
CA GLY A 250 -28.24 15.21 2.12
C GLY A 250 -29.55 15.81 2.64
N GLU A 251 -29.53 16.60 3.71
CA GLU A 251 -30.64 17.48 4.06
C GLU A 251 -30.16 18.93 4.02
N GLN A 252 -30.63 19.66 3.01
CA GLN A 252 -30.70 21.11 3.10
C GLN A 252 -31.93 21.43 3.95
N ASP A 253 -31.68 22.12 5.06
CA ASP A 253 -32.62 23.01 5.75
C ASP A 253 -33.70 22.33 6.63
N LEU A 254 -33.43 22.24 7.94
CA LEU A 254 -34.45 21.93 8.96
C LEU A 254 -34.72 23.17 9.83
N THR A 255 -35.59 24.04 9.33
CA THR A 255 -36.55 24.79 10.18
C THR A 255 -37.98 24.23 10.04
N ARG A 256 -38.17 22.93 9.76
CA ARG A 256 -39.50 22.29 9.76
C ARG A 256 -39.51 20.92 10.47
N VAL A 257 -39.42 21.02 11.80
CA VAL A 257 -40.27 20.40 12.84
C VAL A 257 -40.81 18.96 12.63
N HIS A 258 -40.36 18.08 13.54
CA HIS A 258 -41.16 17.07 14.25
C HIS A 258 -42.70 17.18 14.10
N ARG A 259 -43.35 16.16 13.53
CA ARG A 259 -44.46 15.42 14.19
C ARG A 259 -44.96 14.22 13.36
N ARG A 260 -44.51 13.06 13.84
CA ARG A 260 -45.22 11.77 13.99
C ARG A 260 -45.59 10.91 12.77
N ASN A 261 -45.02 9.70 12.86
CA ASN A 261 -45.63 8.39 12.65
C ASN A 261 -45.84 7.94 11.20
N ARG A 262 -44.93 7.10 10.69
CA ARG A 262 -45.17 5.65 10.55
C ARG A 262 -43.96 4.92 10.00
N VAL A 263 -43.86 3.67 10.46
CA VAL A 263 -43.00 2.60 9.97
C VAL A 263 -43.33 2.35 8.51
N ASP A 264 -42.32 2.33 7.64
CA ASP A 264 -42.46 1.79 6.31
C ASP A 264 -41.36 0.75 6.04
N PHE A 265 -41.70 -0.49 6.42
CA PHE A 265 -41.31 -1.63 5.62
C PHE A 265 -42.01 -1.46 4.27
N PHE A 266 -41.28 -1.36 3.17
CA PHE A 266 -41.90 -1.54 1.85
C PHE A 266 -41.35 -2.78 1.17
N GLU A 267 -42.31 -3.63 0.83
CA GLU A 267 -42.20 -4.79 -0.03
C GLU A 267 -41.38 -4.49 -1.29
N PRO A 268 -40.72 -5.51 -1.88
CA PRO A 268 -40.12 -5.35 -3.20
C PRO A 268 -41.20 -4.76 -4.10
N ALA A 269 -40.90 -3.62 -4.75
CA ALA A 269 -41.72 -3.18 -5.88
C ALA A 269 -41.85 -4.40 -6.78
N SER A 270 -43.07 -4.94 -6.82
CA SER A 270 -43.37 -6.07 -7.67
C SER A 270 -42.97 -5.65 -9.08
N SER A 271 -42.52 -6.61 -9.88
CA SER A 271 -42.00 -6.37 -11.22
C SER A 271 -42.99 -5.71 -12.20
N GLU A 272 -44.15 -5.25 -11.75
CA GLU A 272 -45.23 -4.64 -12.54
C GLU A 272 -45.29 -3.09 -12.46
N ASP A 273 -44.64 -2.44 -11.48
CA ASP A 273 -44.69 -0.97 -11.31
C ASP A 273 -43.55 -0.20 -12.03
N GLY A 274 -43.49 -0.34 -13.35
CA GLY A 274 -42.68 0.53 -14.20
C GLY A 274 -43.40 1.86 -14.47
N ALA A 275 -42.99 2.97 -13.83
CA ALA A 275 -43.55 4.29 -14.14
C ALA A 275 -42.60 5.47 -13.84
N VAL A 276 -41.83 5.91 -14.85
CA VAL A 276 -41.96 7.28 -15.39
C VAL A 276 -41.99 7.18 -16.91
N ILE A 277 -42.83 6.28 -17.41
CA ILE A 277 -43.42 6.41 -18.74
C ILE A 277 -44.93 6.19 -18.64
N ARG A 278 -45.60 6.95 -17.77
CA ARG A 278 -47.06 7.03 -17.73
C ARG A 278 -47.48 8.45 -17.37
N SER A 279 -47.46 9.35 -18.35
CA SER A 279 -48.34 10.51 -18.31
C SER A 279 -49.18 10.70 -19.57
N PHE A 280 -49.11 9.84 -20.61
CA PHE A 280 -49.96 10.02 -21.79
C PHE A 280 -50.52 8.76 -22.49
N ALA A 281 -50.11 7.53 -22.12
CA ALA A 281 -50.45 6.36 -22.94
C ALA A 281 -51.75 5.59 -22.59
N ASN A 282 -52.39 5.80 -21.43
CA ASN A 282 -53.58 5.03 -21.04
C ASN A 282 -54.88 5.83 -21.16
N ALA A 283 -55.26 6.17 -22.39
CA ALA A 283 -56.62 6.62 -22.70
C ALA A 283 -57.53 5.52 -23.28
N ARG A 284 -57.11 4.26 -23.42
CA ARG A 284 -57.95 3.18 -23.97
C ARG A 284 -57.62 1.78 -23.45
N SER A 285 -58.03 1.45 -22.23
CA SER A 285 -58.46 0.07 -21.86
C SER A 285 -58.79 0.01 -20.36
N LEU A 286 -59.96 0.53 -20.00
CA LEU A 286 -60.66 0.08 -18.81
C LEU A 286 -61.43 -1.18 -19.20
N GLU A 287 -61.04 -2.35 -18.69
CA GLU A 287 -61.98 -3.43 -18.39
C GLU A 287 -61.37 -4.49 -17.46
N SER A 288 -62.06 -4.68 -16.33
CA SER A 288 -62.04 -5.82 -15.38
C SER A 288 -61.02 -5.84 -14.22
N GLY A 289 -61.57 -5.60 -13.00
CA GLY A 289 -61.18 -6.35 -11.78
C GLY A 289 -60.65 -5.55 -10.58
N ALA A 290 -61.55 -4.97 -9.77
CA ALA A 290 -61.28 -4.25 -8.51
C ALA A 290 -60.51 -5.07 -7.44
N ALA A 291 -59.66 -4.48 -6.57
CA ALA A 291 -60.05 -3.64 -5.42
C ALA A 291 -58.91 -2.68 -4.90
N PRO A 292 -59.25 -1.60 -4.12
CA PRO A 292 -58.59 -0.27 -4.04
C PRO A 292 -57.83 -0.01 -2.68
N SER A 293 -57.21 1.13 -2.31
CA SER A 293 -57.46 2.56 -2.55
C SER A 293 -56.31 3.52 -2.09
N VAL A 294 -55.64 4.17 -3.03
CA VAL A 294 -55.62 5.64 -3.20
C VAL A 294 -55.88 5.81 -4.70
N SER A 295 -56.87 6.61 -5.09
CA SER A 295 -57.37 6.58 -6.47
C SER A 295 -56.26 6.95 -7.46
N ASP A 296 -55.82 5.99 -8.27
CA ASP A 296 -54.91 6.21 -9.39
C ASP A 296 -55.38 7.36 -10.29
N GLU A 297 -56.71 7.61 -10.36
CA GLU A 297 -57.30 8.76 -11.03
C GLU A 297 -56.93 10.12 -10.41
N MET A 298 -56.80 10.24 -9.08
CA MET A 298 -56.38 11.50 -8.42
C MET A 298 -54.89 11.76 -8.60
N GLN A 299 -54.07 10.70 -8.57
CA GLN A 299 -52.63 10.80 -8.78
C GLN A 299 -52.30 11.11 -10.25
N HIS A 300 -53.07 10.51 -11.17
CA HIS A 300 -52.99 10.78 -12.61
C HIS A 300 -53.50 12.18 -12.97
N GLN A 301 -54.60 12.67 -12.37
CA GLN A 301 -55.05 14.06 -12.54
C GLN A 301 -54.08 15.09 -11.93
N ALA A 302 -53.41 14.78 -10.81
CA ALA A 302 -52.41 15.65 -10.22
C ALA A 302 -51.14 15.74 -11.08
N ASP A 303 -50.66 14.63 -11.65
CA ASP A 303 -49.47 14.60 -12.52
C ASP A 303 -49.73 15.23 -13.90
N VAL A 304 -50.94 15.06 -14.47
CA VAL A 304 -51.35 15.70 -15.74
C VAL A 304 -51.65 17.19 -15.55
N GLY A 305 -52.32 17.58 -14.47
CA GLY A 305 -52.54 18.99 -14.11
C GLY A 305 -51.24 19.73 -13.76
N MET A 306 -50.23 19.03 -13.22
CA MET A 306 -48.89 19.60 -12.96
C MET A 306 -48.03 19.76 -14.21
N LEU A 307 -48.21 18.93 -15.24
CA LEU A 307 -47.56 19.12 -16.54
C LEU A 307 -48.16 20.31 -17.30
N GLN A 308 -49.46 20.56 -17.16
CA GLN A 308 -50.11 21.80 -17.62
C GLN A 308 -49.68 23.04 -16.83
N ASN A 309 -49.38 22.92 -15.53
CA ASN A 309 -48.80 24.04 -14.76
C ASN A 309 -47.28 24.23 -15.02
N ALA A 310 -46.58 23.22 -15.56
CA ALA A 310 -45.17 23.29 -15.91
C ALA A 310 -44.91 24.15 -17.17
N SER A 311 -45.90 24.30 -18.06
CA SER A 311 -45.84 25.26 -19.17
C SER A 311 -45.96 26.72 -18.70
N GLU A 312 -46.44 26.97 -17.48
CA GLU A 312 -46.57 28.32 -16.92
C GLU A 312 -45.36 28.78 -16.08
N SER A 313 -44.36 27.92 -15.81
CA SER A 313 -43.33 28.13 -14.78
C SER A 313 -41.85 28.07 -15.24
N GLY A 314 -41.56 28.19 -16.54
CA GLY A 314 -40.16 28.32 -17.01
C GLY A 314 -39.36 27.01 -17.04
N ALA A 315 -40.04 25.87 -17.18
CA ALA A 315 -39.43 24.56 -17.38
C ALA A 315 -38.58 24.50 -18.66
N ASN A 316 -37.38 23.94 -18.58
CA ASN A 316 -36.50 23.72 -19.74
C ASN A 316 -36.24 22.22 -19.96
N LEU A 317 -36.21 21.82 -21.23
CA LEU A 317 -35.97 20.44 -21.67
C LEU A 317 -34.59 20.35 -22.32
N VAL A 318 -33.76 19.45 -21.78
CA VAL A 318 -32.41 19.22 -22.29
C VAL A 318 -32.37 17.84 -22.96
N PRO A 319 -32.35 17.75 -24.31
CA PRO A 319 -32.35 16.49 -25.02
C PRO A 319 -31.05 15.71 -24.79
N PHE A 320 -31.11 14.38 -24.75
CA PHE A 320 -29.95 13.52 -24.56
C PHE A 320 -30.09 12.16 -25.25
N ASP A 321 -28.95 11.61 -25.67
CA ASP A 321 -28.80 10.20 -26.06
C ASP A 321 -28.24 9.38 -24.88
N TYR A 322 -27.39 9.99 -24.05
CA TYR A 322 -26.80 9.39 -22.85
C TYR A 322 -26.98 10.28 -21.63
N LEU A 323 -27.38 9.69 -20.50
CA LEU A 323 -27.54 10.38 -19.22
C LEU A 323 -26.65 9.71 -18.16
N ILE A 324 -25.60 10.40 -17.73
CA ILE A 324 -24.80 9.99 -16.58
C ILE A 324 -25.39 10.61 -15.32
N VAL A 325 -25.73 9.78 -14.33
CA VAL A 325 -26.29 10.25 -13.06
C VAL A 325 -25.22 10.18 -11.98
N ALA A 326 -24.70 11.34 -11.58
CA ALA A 326 -23.64 11.52 -10.60
C ALA A 326 -24.07 12.44 -9.42
N GLU A 327 -25.35 12.38 -9.06
CA GLU A 327 -25.97 13.20 -7.99
C GLU A 327 -25.61 12.74 -6.56
N GLY A 328 -24.92 11.60 -6.43
CA GLY A 328 -24.54 10.98 -5.16
C GLY A 328 -25.55 9.95 -4.64
N GLU A 329 -25.34 9.46 -3.42
CA GLU A 329 -26.14 8.35 -2.84
C GLU A 329 -27.64 8.65 -2.79
N SER A 330 -28.00 9.89 -2.46
CA SER A 330 -29.39 10.33 -2.31
C SER A 330 -30.09 10.62 -3.65
N SER A 331 -29.48 10.25 -4.79
CA SER A 331 -30.09 10.43 -6.10
C SER A 331 -31.48 9.84 -6.12
N ARG A 332 -32.47 10.72 -6.27
CA ARG A 332 -33.86 10.33 -6.47
C ARG A 332 -34.04 9.85 -7.92
N LEU A 333 -33.31 10.43 -8.86
CA LEU A 333 -33.42 10.12 -10.28
C LEU A 333 -33.15 8.63 -10.58
N ILE A 334 -32.09 8.05 -9.98
CA ILE A 334 -31.81 6.60 -10.09
C ILE A 334 -32.97 5.74 -9.60
N ARG A 335 -33.65 6.13 -8.50
CA ARG A 335 -34.81 5.40 -7.97
C ARG A 335 -36.01 5.50 -8.91
N HIS A 336 -36.30 6.70 -9.42
CA HIS A 336 -37.43 6.93 -10.34
C HIS A 336 -37.23 6.23 -11.69
N LEU A 337 -35.99 6.13 -12.16
CA LEU A 337 -35.64 5.39 -13.37
C LEU A 337 -35.63 3.86 -13.12
N GLY A 338 -35.98 3.43 -11.91
CA GLY A 338 -36.25 2.03 -11.55
C GLY A 338 -35.00 1.18 -11.31
N PHE A 339 -33.84 1.78 -11.05
CA PHE A 339 -32.63 1.03 -10.69
C PHE A 339 -32.80 0.40 -9.31
N SER A 340 -32.71 -0.93 -9.24
CA SER A 340 -32.76 -1.64 -7.97
C SER A 340 -31.44 -1.48 -7.21
N ARG A 341 -31.53 -1.38 -5.87
CA ARG A 341 -30.34 -1.22 -5.01
C ARG A 341 -30.26 -2.32 -3.96
N LYS A 342 -29.04 -2.81 -3.74
CA LYS A 342 -28.66 -3.66 -2.63
C LYS A 342 -28.16 -2.77 -1.49
N ILE A 343 -28.68 -2.99 -0.28
CA ILE A 343 -28.30 -2.24 0.92
C ILE A 343 -27.76 -3.22 1.96
N TRP A 344 -26.54 -2.97 2.42
CA TRP A 344 -25.97 -3.67 3.56
C TRP A 344 -26.14 -2.82 4.81
N LYS A 345 -26.58 -3.44 5.90
CA LYS A 345 -26.66 -2.84 7.24
C LYS A 345 -25.55 -3.43 8.12
N PHE A 346 -24.77 -2.57 8.75
CA PHE A 346 -23.69 -2.87 9.68
C PHE A 346 -24.08 -2.48 11.11
N ALA A 347 -23.22 -2.83 12.09
CA ALA A 347 -23.40 -2.40 13.48
C ALA A 347 -23.47 -0.85 13.59
N ASN A 348 -24.00 -0.35 14.71
CA ASN A 348 -24.25 1.08 14.94
C ASN A 348 -22.96 1.93 14.88
N MET A 349 -22.56 2.35 13.68
CA MET A 349 -21.37 3.14 13.39
C MET A 349 -21.74 4.61 13.13
N ILE A 350 -21.17 5.52 13.92
CA ILE A 350 -21.41 6.96 13.83
C ILE A 350 -20.10 7.64 13.43
N GLY A 351 -20.10 8.31 12.27
CA GLY A 351 -18.95 9.07 11.79
C GLY A 351 -19.01 10.53 12.26
N ILE A 352 -17.87 11.12 12.63
CA ILE A 352 -17.74 12.56 12.87
C ILE A 352 -16.63 13.09 11.97
N VAL A 353 -16.88 14.23 11.33
CA VAL A 353 -15.89 14.97 10.52
C VAL A 353 -15.71 16.36 11.12
N VAL A 354 -14.46 16.81 11.20
CA VAL A 354 -14.10 18.13 11.70
C VAL A 354 -13.16 18.83 10.73
N ASN A 355 -13.44 20.12 10.48
CA ASN A 355 -12.59 21.02 9.72
C ASN A 355 -12.22 22.22 10.59
N LEU A 356 -10.93 22.42 10.83
CA LEU A 356 -10.39 23.65 11.43
C LEU A 356 -9.65 24.44 10.34
N ASP A 357 -9.99 25.71 10.15
CA ASP A 357 -9.42 26.54 9.10
C ASP A 357 -7.97 26.95 9.44
N ILE A 358 -7.09 26.87 8.44
CA ILE A 358 -5.73 27.40 8.50
C ILE A 358 -5.79 28.87 8.09
N THR A 359 -5.45 29.78 9.01
CA THR A 359 -5.55 31.22 8.74
C THR A 359 -4.49 31.69 7.71
N PRO A 360 -4.82 32.62 6.79
CA PRO A 360 -3.86 33.10 5.77
C PRO A 360 -2.64 33.82 6.34
N SER A 361 -2.77 34.48 7.49
CA SER A 361 -1.66 35.04 8.27
C SER A 361 -0.72 33.92 8.74
N ALA A 362 -1.27 32.80 9.22
CA ALA A 362 -0.52 31.60 9.58
C ALA A 362 0.17 30.95 8.39
N LEU A 363 -0.36 30.93 7.16
CA LEU A 363 0.37 30.35 6.01
C LEU A 363 1.74 31.03 5.74
N LYS A 364 1.83 32.36 5.94
CA LYS A 364 3.08 33.13 5.77
C LYS A 364 3.94 33.15 7.05
N SER A 365 3.34 33.15 8.24
CA SER A 365 4.03 33.17 9.54
C SER A 365 3.97 31.83 10.28
N MET A 366 3.74 30.74 9.55
CA MET A 366 3.49 29.41 10.11
C MET A 366 4.69 29.04 10.94
N SER A 367 4.48 28.86 12.25
CA SER A 367 5.56 28.42 13.11
C SER A 367 6.12 27.10 12.56
N SER A 368 7.44 26.89 12.64
CA SER A 368 8.08 25.66 12.17
C SER A 368 7.43 24.40 12.77
N ALA A 369 6.83 24.54 13.97
CA ALA A 369 6.11 23.50 14.71
C ALA A 369 4.79 23.05 14.03
N GLU A 370 4.01 23.98 13.48
CA GLU A 370 2.73 23.66 12.83
C GLU A 370 2.95 23.01 11.44
N ARG A 371 4.04 23.38 10.75
CA ARG A 371 4.49 22.72 9.52
C ARG A 371 5.04 21.31 9.76
N SER A 372 5.51 20.99 10.97
CA SER A 372 6.02 19.67 11.34
C SER A 372 4.97 18.72 11.94
N LEU A 373 3.70 19.12 12.09
CA LEU A 373 2.67 18.23 12.65
C LEU A 373 2.50 16.97 11.77
N PRO A 374 2.69 15.76 12.33
CA PRO A 374 2.55 14.53 11.58
C PRO A 374 1.08 14.19 11.35
N GLU A 375 0.73 13.88 10.11
CA GLU A 375 -0.56 13.25 9.78
C GLU A 375 -0.58 11.82 10.32
N PHE A 376 -1.75 11.33 10.70
CA PHE A 376 -1.86 9.97 11.23
C PHE A 376 -3.22 9.33 10.95
N VAL A 377 -3.20 8.00 10.91
CA VAL A 377 -4.40 7.15 10.89
C VAL A 377 -4.23 6.14 12.01
N VAL A 378 -5.21 6.05 12.89
CA VAL A 378 -5.19 5.15 14.04
C VAL A 378 -6.51 4.40 14.14
N SER A 379 -6.43 3.11 14.43
CA SER A 379 -7.56 2.21 14.61
C SER A 379 -7.37 1.39 15.86
N ARG A 380 -8.45 1.03 16.56
CA ARG A 380 -8.39 0.11 17.72
C ARG A 380 -7.86 -1.28 17.38
N MET A 381 -7.80 -1.64 16.09
CA MET A 381 -7.16 -2.88 15.65
C MET A 381 -5.63 -2.82 15.71
N ALA A 382 -5.03 -1.62 15.76
CA ALA A 382 -3.58 -1.46 15.82
C ALA A 382 -3.06 -1.72 17.24
N ALA A 383 -2.04 -2.55 17.40
CA ALA A 383 -1.47 -2.94 18.69
C ALA A 383 -1.11 -1.77 19.64
N THR A 384 -0.79 -0.61 19.08
CA THR A 384 -0.31 0.59 19.80
C THR A 384 -1.41 1.60 20.14
N TRP A 385 -2.68 1.34 19.81
CA TRP A 385 -3.76 2.35 19.88
C TRP A 385 -3.93 2.99 21.27
N ARG A 386 -3.70 2.23 22.35
CA ARG A 386 -3.84 2.70 23.74
C ARG A 386 -2.82 3.77 24.13
N GLN A 387 -1.67 3.83 23.47
CA GLN A 387 -0.61 4.81 23.73
C GLN A 387 -0.71 6.03 22.81
N GLY A 388 -1.64 6.02 21.85
CA GLY A 388 -1.82 7.07 20.87
C GLY A 388 -3.05 7.96 21.11
N PRO A 389 -3.46 8.74 20.09
CA PRO A 389 -4.59 9.67 20.16
C PRO A 389 -5.91 9.05 20.67
N LEU A 390 -6.19 7.80 20.28
CA LEU A 390 -7.40 7.09 20.74
C LEU A 390 -7.36 6.79 22.24
N GLY A 391 -6.20 6.43 22.81
CA GLY A 391 -6.06 6.21 24.25
C GLY A 391 -6.25 7.50 25.07
N LYS A 392 -5.76 8.64 24.56
CA LYS A 392 -5.98 9.96 25.17
C LYS A 392 -7.47 10.34 25.16
N LEU A 393 -8.20 10.05 24.06
CA LEU A 393 -9.65 10.26 23.96
C LEU A 393 -10.46 9.34 24.88
N ASP A 394 -10.07 8.07 25.01
CA ASP A 394 -10.72 7.12 25.93
C ASP A 394 -10.65 7.62 27.38
N ALA A 395 -9.51 8.17 27.79
CA ALA A 395 -9.35 8.76 29.13
C ALA A 395 -10.27 9.96 29.38
N LEU A 396 -10.68 10.67 28.32
CA LEU A 396 -11.65 11.76 28.36
C LEU A 396 -13.11 11.27 28.22
N GLY A 397 -13.34 9.97 28.14
CA GLY A 397 -14.68 9.37 28.00
C GLY A 397 -15.18 9.28 26.54
N PHE A 398 -14.33 9.55 25.55
CA PHE A 398 -14.67 9.47 24.13
C PHE A 398 -14.14 8.18 23.51
N GLU A 399 -15.00 7.16 23.41
CA GLU A 399 -14.63 5.87 22.81
C GLU A 399 -14.82 5.86 21.29
N LEU A 400 -13.71 5.99 20.56
CA LEU A 400 -13.67 5.94 19.09
C LEU A 400 -13.10 4.63 18.56
N GLU A 401 -13.66 4.05 17.50
CA GLU A 401 -13.11 2.86 16.83
C GLU A 401 -11.89 3.17 15.95
N ASN A 402 -11.93 4.32 15.26
CA ASN A 402 -10.86 4.82 14.42
C ASN A 402 -10.86 6.35 14.42
N MET A 403 -9.70 6.92 14.10
CA MET A 403 -9.49 8.36 13.92
C MET A 403 -8.41 8.58 12.87
N GLU A 404 -8.64 9.56 12.03
CA GLU A 404 -7.72 10.00 11.00
C GLU A 404 -7.59 11.51 11.03
N TYR A 405 -6.35 11.97 10.90
CA TYR A 405 -5.97 13.37 10.80
C TYR A 405 -5.17 13.60 9.52
N LEU A 406 -5.69 14.47 8.66
CA LEU A 406 -5.05 14.94 7.43
C LEU A 406 -4.88 16.45 7.48
N ARG A 407 -3.78 16.96 6.94
CA ARG A 407 -3.54 18.39 6.81
C ARG A 407 -3.62 18.79 5.35
N SER A 408 -4.68 19.50 5.00
CA SER A 408 -4.83 20.14 3.69
C SER A 408 -4.17 21.53 3.68
N MET A 409 -4.13 22.17 2.51
CA MET A 409 -3.67 23.55 2.34
C MET A 409 -4.51 24.57 3.11
N LYS A 410 -5.78 24.24 3.36
CA LYS A 410 -6.76 25.18 3.92
C LYS A 410 -7.33 24.76 5.26
N THR A 411 -7.28 23.46 5.57
CA THR A 411 -7.93 22.91 6.78
C THR A 411 -7.09 21.81 7.43
N HIS A 412 -7.14 21.78 8.75
CA HIS A 412 -6.87 20.56 9.52
C HIS A 412 -8.14 19.72 9.51
N PHE A 413 -8.08 18.57 8.86
CA PHE A 413 -9.21 17.69 8.64
C PHE A 413 -9.13 16.47 9.53
N PHE A 414 -10.23 16.17 10.22
CA PHE A 414 -10.38 14.95 10.99
C PHE A 414 -11.59 14.17 10.52
N VAL A 415 -11.45 12.85 10.48
CA VAL A 415 -12.59 11.93 10.36
C VAL A 415 -12.42 10.81 11.38
N CYS A 416 -13.47 10.49 12.10
CA CYS A 416 -13.43 9.44 13.11
C CYS A 416 -14.76 8.70 13.24
N THR A 417 -14.70 7.48 13.78
CA THR A 417 -15.89 6.67 14.05
C THR A 417 -16.05 6.55 15.57
N ILE A 418 -17.12 7.08 16.12
CA ILE A 418 -17.43 7.07 17.57
C ILE A 418 -18.51 6.05 17.89
N LYS A 419 -18.38 5.36 19.04
CA LYS A 419 -19.38 4.38 19.47
C LYS A 419 -20.66 5.06 19.94
N LYS A 420 -21.83 4.45 19.66
CA LYS A 420 -23.15 4.91 20.15
C LYS A 420 -23.16 5.19 21.67
N ALA A 421 -22.59 4.29 22.46
CA ALA A 421 -22.55 4.46 23.92
C ALA A 421 -21.78 5.72 24.35
N SER A 422 -20.73 6.09 23.63
CA SER A 422 -19.90 7.26 23.96
C SER A 422 -20.55 8.58 23.58
N VAL A 423 -21.27 8.66 22.45
CA VAL A 423 -22.05 9.88 22.12
C VAL A 423 -23.22 10.11 23.07
N LEU A 424 -23.78 9.05 23.66
CA LEU A 424 -24.79 9.14 24.71
C LEU A 424 -24.18 9.56 26.05
N SER A 425 -23.11 8.90 26.51
CA SER A 425 -22.50 9.19 27.81
C SER A 425 -21.85 10.58 27.87
N SER A 426 -21.26 11.05 26.76
CA SER A 426 -20.75 12.43 26.64
C SER A 426 -21.88 13.47 26.55
N GLY A 427 -23.11 13.03 26.24
CA GLY A 427 -24.28 13.86 26.01
C GLY A 427 -24.21 14.71 24.74
N ILE A 428 -23.39 14.31 23.76
CA ILE A 428 -23.45 14.82 22.37
C ILE A 428 -24.84 14.55 21.79
N VAL A 429 -25.43 13.42 22.15
CA VAL A 429 -26.84 13.08 21.89
C VAL A 429 -27.63 13.24 23.19
N LYS A 430 -28.81 13.89 23.13
CA LYS A 430 -29.64 14.20 24.31
C LYS A 430 -30.41 12.97 24.81
N GLU A 431 -31.06 12.25 23.90
CA GLU A 431 -31.89 11.09 24.22
C GLU A 431 -31.51 9.89 23.33
N GLU A 432 -31.58 8.68 23.90
CA GLU A 432 -31.46 7.47 23.11
C GLU A 432 -32.72 7.26 22.23
N LYS A 433 -32.50 6.86 20.98
CA LYS A 433 -33.54 6.51 20.01
C LYS A 433 -33.28 5.11 19.42
N ASP A 434 -34.33 4.51 18.89
CA ASP A 434 -34.32 3.14 18.35
C ASP A 434 -33.51 3.04 17.05
N THR A 435 -33.61 4.04 16.16
CA THR A 435 -32.84 4.08 14.91
C THR A 435 -31.71 5.11 14.98
N ILE A 436 -30.59 4.86 14.28
CA ILE A 436 -29.47 5.81 14.20
C ILE A 436 -29.88 7.10 13.48
N LYS A 437 -30.78 6.97 12.50
CA LYS A 437 -31.34 8.11 11.79
C LYS A 437 -31.97 9.10 12.78
N ASP A 438 -32.86 8.60 13.64
CA ASP A 438 -33.57 9.37 14.66
C ASP A 438 -32.60 9.82 15.77
N LEU A 439 -31.64 8.97 16.14
CA LEU A 439 -30.63 9.26 17.16
C LEU A 439 -29.83 10.52 16.83
N LEU A 440 -29.47 10.69 15.57
CA LEU A 440 -28.61 11.77 15.10
C LEU A 440 -29.42 12.99 14.60
N GLU A 441 -30.75 13.00 14.76
CA GLU A 441 -31.60 14.15 14.37
C GLU A 441 -31.11 15.44 15.04
N TYR A 442 -31.22 16.57 14.33
CA TYR A 442 -30.70 17.85 14.81
C TYR A 442 -31.16 18.20 16.22
N ASP A 443 -32.47 18.04 16.46
CA ASP A 443 -33.11 18.37 17.74
C ASP A 443 -32.57 17.51 18.89
N ASN A 444 -32.08 16.31 18.56
CA ASN A 444 -31.47 15.38 19.51
C ASN A 444 -29.96 15.61 19.71
N LEU A 445 -29.31 16.48 18.93
CA LEU A 445 -27.89 16.79 19.05
C LEU A 445 -27.65 17.99 19.98
N ASN A 446 -26.60 17.90 20.80
CA ASN A 446 -26.03 19.02 21.52
C ASN A 446 -24.81 19.56 20.76
N LEU A 447 -25.03 20.65 20.01
CA LEU A 447 -24.00 21.22 19.13
C LEU A 447 -22.80 21.78 19.88
N ASP A 448 -23.00 22.33 21.08
CA ASP A 448 -21.90 22.89 21.87
C ASP A 448 -20.97 21.79 22.36
N LYS A 449 -21.53 20.65 22.79
CA LYS A 449 -20.74 19.45 23.13
C LYS A 449 -20.07 18.84 21.91
N LEU A 450 -20.74 18.80 20.77
CA LEU A 450 -20.16 18.32 19.52
C LEU A 450 -18.99 19.20 19.05
N ARG A 451 -19.10 20.52 19.20
CA ARG A 451 -18.01 21.48 18.94
C ARG A 451 -16.87 21.35 19.96
N ALA A 452 -17.18 21.14 21.23
CA ALA A 452 -16.17 20.90 22.26
C ALA A 452 -15.38 19.62 21.95
N PHE A 453 -16.07 18.54 21.58
CA PHE A 453 -15.41 17.31 21.12
C PHE A 453 -14.48 17.55 19.92
N ALA A 454 -14.92 18.33 18.93
CA ALA A 454 -14.09 18.69 17.80
C ALA A 454 -12.83 19.49 18.17
N ARG A 455 -12.91 20.33 19.22
CA ARG A 455 -11.74 21.02 19.78
C ARG A 455 -10.78 20.06 20.46
N GLU A 456 -11.28 19.06 21.19
CA GLU A 456 -10.43 18.05 21.81
C GLU A 456 -9.67 17.20 20.78
N LEU A 457 -10.29 16.87 19.63
CA LEU A 457 -9.59 16.21 18.53
C LEU A 457 -8.40 17.05 18.03
N GLY A 458 -8.58 18.36 17.89
CA GLY A 458 -7.52 19.30 17.52
C GLY A 458 -6.41 19.35 18.58
N ASN A 459 -6.77 19.46 19.86
CA ASN A 459 -5.82 19.51 20.97
C ASN A 459 -4.92 18.26 21.01
N ILE A 460 -5.50 17.07 20.87
CA ILE A 460 -4.77 15.80 20.91
C ILE A 460 -3.81 15.65 19.72
N ALA A 461 -4.16 16.20 18.57
CA ALA A 461 -3.30 16.21 17.40
C ALA A 461 -2.25 17.34 17.41
N GLY A 462 -2.25 18.20 18.44
CA GLY A 462 -1.32 19.34 18.55
C GLY A 462 -1.68 20.51 17.64
N VAL A 463 -2.92 20.61 17.16
CA VAL A 463 -3.38 21.75 16.36
C VAL A 463 -3.50 22.99 17.26
N PRO A 464 -2.97 24.16 16.87
CA PRO A 464 -3.05 25.36 17.69
C PRO A 464 -4.49 25.76 18.03
N ALA A 465 -4.75 26.08 19.31
CA ALA A 465 -6.08 26.51 19.77
C ALA A 465 -6.60 27.77 19.06
N SER A 466 -5.71 28.57 18.47
CA SER A 466 -6.03 29.76 17.66
C SER A 466 -6.70 29.43 16.32
N CYS A 467 -6.57 28.20 15.80
CA CYS A 467 -7.22 27.80 14.54
C CYS A 467 -8.73 27.73 14.72
N PRO A 468 -9.55 28.54 14.03
CA PRO A 468 -11.00 28.50 14.20
C PRO A 468 -11.60 27.23 13.56
N LEU A 469 -12.73 26.76 14.11
CA LEU A 469 -13.58 25.81 13.39
C LEU A 469 -14.07 26.47 12.10
N SER A 470 -14.09 25.70 11.01
CA SER A 470 -14.47 26.23 9.71
C SER A 470 -15.88 26.82 9.77
N ALA A 471 -16.04 28.04 9.23
CA ALA A 471 -17.30 28.76 9.26
C ALA A 471 -18.41 27.97 8.53
N LYS A 472 -18.05 27.30 7.42
CA LYS A 472 -18.91 26.38 6.67
C LYS A 472 -18.42 24.95 6.90
N HIS A 473 -19.25 24.12 7.55
CA HIS A 473 -18.96 22.69 7.81
C HIS A 473 -17.80 22.41 8.80
N GLY A 474 -17.68 23.21 9.87
CA GLY A 474 -16.67 22.99 10.91
C GLY A 474 -16.77 21.65 11.64
N VAL A 475 -17.98 21.17 11.96
CA VAL A 475 -18.20 19.83 12.55
C VAL A 475 -19.45 19.21 11.94
N GLN A 476 -19.37 17.93 11.59
CA GLN A 476 -20.45 17.17 10.97
C GLN A 476 -20.52 15.77 11.57
N ILE A 477 -21.73 15.21 11.66
CA ILE A 477 -21.97 13.85 12.16
C ILE A 477 -22.77 13.05 11.12
N PHE A 478 -22.42 11.78 10.92
CA PHE A 478 -22.87 10.93 9.83
C PHE A 478 -23.29 9.56 10.34
N ASP A 479 -24.23 8.95 9.63
CA ASP A 479 -24.58 7.55 9.81
C ASP A 479 -23.73 6.69 8.85
N PHE A 480 -22.88 5.82 9.42
CA PHE A 480 -22.07 4.86 8.66
C PHE A 480 -22.60 3.42 8.73
N SER A 481 -23.79 3.23 9.30
CA SER A 481 -24.38 1.90 9.46
C SER A 481 -24.88 1.26 8.16
N CYS A 482 -24.96 2.01 7.06
CA CYS A 482 -25.49 1.49 5.80
C CYS A 482 -24.54 1.73 4.62
N LYS A 483 -24.49 0.78 3.69
CA LYS A 483 -23.85 0.94 2.38
C LYS A 483 -24.83 0.54 1.29
N GLY A 484 -25.06 1.42 0.32
CA GLY A 484 -25.95 1.17 -0.81
C GLY A 484 -25.22 1.00 -2.15
N GLN A 485 -25.69 0.09 -3.00
CA GLN A 485 -25.15 -0.15 -4.34
C GLN A 485 -26.26 -0.48 -5.33
N CYS A 486 -26.16 0.00 -6.57
CA CYS A 486 -27.06 -0.40 -7.66
C CYS A 486 -26.76 -1.83 -8.14
N ILE A 487 -27.81 -2.58 -8.45
CA ILE A 487 -27.72 -3.91 -9.06
C ILE A 487 -27.50 -3.76 -10.57
N ASP A 488 -28.24 -2.84 -11.19
CA ASP A 488 -28.09 -2.51 -12.61
C ASP A 488 -27.01 -1.42 -12.78
N THR A 489 -26.08 -1.61 -13.70
CA THR A 489 -24.95 -0.69 -13.95
C THR A 489 -25.21 0.31 -15.08
N MET A 490 -26.21 0.02 -15.92
CA MET A 490 -26.77 0.90 -16.94
C MET A 490 -28.18 0.44 -17.34
N ARG A 491 -28.97 1.33 -17.94
CA ARG A 491 -30.33 1.03 -18.39
C ARG A 491 -30.64 1.70 -19.72
N LYS A 492 -31.36 0.99 -20.60
CA LYS A 492 -31.90 1.53 -21.83
C LYS A 492 -33.33 2.01 -21.60
N LEU A 493 -33.60 3.25 -22.01
CA LEU A 493 -34.93 3.83 -22.12
C LEU A 493 -35.40 3.66 -23.56
N VAL A 494 -36.67 3.29 -23.74
CA VAL A 494 -37.32 3.13 -25.04
C VAL A 494 -38.64 3.91 -24.98
N SER A 495 -38.97 4.65 -26.04
CA SER A 495 -40.22 5.43 -26.07
C SER A 495 -41.43 4.51 -25.90
N THR A 496 -42.44 4.98 -25.17
CA THR A 496 -43.71 4.28 -24.97
C THR A 496 -44.60 4.27 -26.19
N ASN A 497 -44.39 5.16 -27.15
CA ASN A 497 -45.17 5.15 -28.37
C ASN A 497 -44.60 4.12 -29.35
N PRO A 498 -45.39 3.11 -29.78
CA PRO A 498 -44.94 2.10 -30.74
C PRO A 498 -44.39 2.69 -32.05
N ALA A 499 -44.91 3.85 -32.48
CA ALA A 499 -44.44 4.56 -33.68
C ALA A 499 -43.05 5.21 -33.51
N ALA A 500 -42.61 5.43 -32.27
CA ALA A 500 -41.33 6.03 -31.89
C ALA A 500 -40.42 5.04 -31.15
N ALA A 501 -40.73 3.74 -31.16
CA ALA A 501 -40.01 2.70 -30.43
C ALA A 501 -38.53 2.53 -30.84
N ALA A 502 -38.13 3.09 -31.99
CA ALA A 502 -36.74 3.14 -32.43
C ALA A 502 -35.90 4.20 -31.66
N ILE A 503 -36.54 5.14 -30.97
CA ILE A 503 -35.87 6.18 -30.18
C ILE A 503 -35.52 5.59 -28.81
N GLU A 504 -34.22 5.54 -28.52
CA GLU A 504 -33.65 5.03 -27.28
C GLU A 504 -32.73 6.05 -26.62
N ALA A 505 -32.56 5.93 -25.31
CA ALA A 505 -31.54 6.67 -24.56
C ALA A 505 -30.94 5.79 -23.46
N ILE A 506 -29.66 6.02 -23.13
CA ILE A 506 -28.93 5.19 -22.17
C ILE A 506 -28.67 5.96 -20.88
N VAL A 507 -28.99 5.35 -19.74
CA VAL A 507 -28.77 5.92 -18.40
C VAL A 507 -27.67 5.14 -17.69
N LEU A 508 -26.66 5.85 -17.18
CA LEU A 508 -25.49 5.27 -16.50
C LEU A 508 -25.25 5.92 -15.12
N PRO A 509 -25.56 5.24 -14.00
CA PRO A 509 -25.15 5.72 -12.67
C PRO A 509 -23.62 5.72 -12.53
N ALA A 510 -23.07 6.75 -11.87
CA ALA A 510 -21.65 6.85 -11.54
C ALA A 510 -21.42 7.44 -10.13
N GLY A 511 -20.28 7.10 -9.52
CA GLY A 511 -19.92 7.54 -8.17
C GLY A 511 -20.84 6.98 -7.09
N ASP A 512 -21.14 7.78 -6.07
CA ASP A 512 -21.96 7.33 -4.93
C ASP A 512 -23.41 6.99 -5.33
N ALA A 513 -23.87 7.46 -6.50
CA ALA A 513 -25.16 7.04 -7.07
C ALA A 513 -25.14 5.56 -7.51
N LEU A 514 -23.98 5.08 -7.98
CA LEU A 514 -23.75 3.66 -8.33
C LEU A 514 -23.40 2.84 -7.08
N GLN A 515 -22.42 3.29 -6.29
CA GLN A 515 -21.95 2.58 -5.09
C GLN A 515 -21.45 3.57 -4.03
N ASN A 516 -22.08 3.59 -2.86
CA ASN A 516 -21.67 4.48 -1.76
C ASN A 516 -20.35 3.99 -1.10
N PRO A 517 -19.33 4.85 -0.95
CA PRO A 517 -18.08 4.51 -0.28
C PRO A 517 -18.17 4.54 1.26
N TYR A 518 -17.33 3.73 1.91
CA TYR A 518 -17.01 3.92 3.32
C TYR A 518 -15.81 4.87 3.45
N TRP A 519 -16.02 6.05 4.03
CA TRP A 519 -15.06 7.17 3.94
C TRP A 519 -13.69 6.87 4.57
N PRO A 520 -13.58 6.21 5.74
CA PRO A 520 -12.28 5.88 6.33
C PRO A 520 -11.39 4.95 5.47
N GLN A 521 -11.96 4.22 4.51
CA GLN A 521 -11.16 3.44 3.54
C GLN A 521 -10.57 4.30 2.41
N GLY A 522 -10.96 5.57 2.28
CA GLY A 522 -10.46 6.46 1.23
C GLY A 522 -10.84 6.05 -0.19
N LEU A 523 -11.89 5.24 -0.37
CA LEU A 523 -12.23 4.66 -1.68
C LEU A 523 -13.13 5.55 -2.56
N GLY A 524 -13.78 6.57 -1.99
CA GLY A 524 -14.87 7.32 -2.63
C GLY A 524 -14.54 7.93 -3.99
N VAL A 525 -13.73 8.99 -4.02
CA VAL A 525 -13.39 9.65 -5.28
C VAL A 525 -12.56 8.76 -6.20
N ASN A 526 -11.73 7.88 -5.63
CA ASN A 526 -10.91 6.96 -6.41
C ASN A 526 -11.78 5.98 -7.23
N ARG A 527 -12.68 5.23 -6.59
CA ARG A 527 -13.63 4.35 -7.31
C ARG A 527 -14.65 5.17 -8.12
N GLY A 528 -15.03 6.34 -7.64
CA GLY A 528 -15.93 7.25 -8.33
C GLY A 528 -15.39 7.65 -9.71
N ILE A 529 -14.13 8.07 -9.80
CA ILE A 529 -13.48 8.42 -11.08
C ILE A 529 -13.43 7.22 -12.02
N HIS A 530 -13.09 6.03 -11.53
CA HIS A 530 -13.14 4.81 -12.34
C HIS A 530 -14.54 4.52 -12.88
N SER A 531 -15.56 4.65 -12.04
CA SER A 531 -16.95 4.44 -12.46
C SER A 531 -17.43 5.45 -13.51
N ALA A 532 -16.91 6.68 -13.50
CA ALA A 532 -17.14 7.69 -14.53
C ALA A 532 -16.47 7.31 -15.85
N LEU A 533 -15.18 6.92 -15.80
CA LEU A 533 -14.43 6.45 -16.98
C LEU A 533 -15.09 5.22 -17.61
N ASP A 534 -15.46 4.24 -16.79
CA ASP A 534 -16.19 3.05 -17.21
C ASP A 534 -17.57 3.40 -17.83
N ALA A 535 -18.21 4.49 -17.40
CA ALA A 535 -19.54 4.88 -17.89
C ALA A 535 -19.42 5.53 -19.26
N VAL A 536 -18.43 6.40 -19.44
CA VAL A 536 -18.13 7.01 -20.74
C VAL A 536 -17.67 5.93 -21.72
N HIS A 537 -16.82 4.98 -21.28
CA HIS A 537 -16.43 3.85 -22.11
C HIS A 537 -17.64 3.03 -22.57
N ALA A 538 -18.54 2.65 -21.67
CA ALA A 538 -19.76 1.93 -22.03
C ALA A 538 -20.63 2.73 -23.03
N ALA A 539 -20.73 4.05 -22.87
CA ALA A 539 -21.42 4.91 -23.84
C ALA A 539 -20.74 4.88 -25.23
N THR A 540 -19.40 4.88 -25.29
CA THR A 540 -18.67 4.77 -26.57
C THR A 540 -18.83 3.40 -27.22
N ILE A 541 -18.88 2.32 -26.43
CA ILE A 541 -19.09 0.96 -26.94
C ILE A 541 -20.52 0.81 -27.42
N HIS A 542 -21.51 1.37 -26.70
CA HIS A 542 -22.90 1.43 -27.16
C HIS A 542 -22.99 2.11 -28.52
N ALA A 543 -22.31 3.26 -28.66
CA ALA A 543 -22.26 4.01 -29.89
C ALA A 543 -21.63 3.25 -31.08
N GLN A 544 -20.76 2.27 -30.82
CA GLN A 544 -20.04 1.49 -31.83
C GLN A 544 -20.66 0.12 -32.12
N GLN A 545 -21.09 -0.59 -31.09
CA GLN A 545 -21.39 -2.03 -31.09
C GLN A 545 -22.80 -2.35 -30.53
N GLY A 546 -23.52 -1.37 -30.00
CA GLY A 546 -24.87 -1.53 -29.45
C GLY A 546 -24.94 -1.86 -27.95
N PHE A 547 -26.15 -1.97 -27.43
CA PHE A 547 -26.43 -2.03 -25.99
C PHE A 547 -25.90 -3.25 -25.26
N GLU A 548 -26.01 -4.44 -25.85
CA GLU A 548 -25.59 -5.68 -25.18
C GLU A 548 -24.07 -5.70 -24.94
N ALA A 549 -23.27 -5.29 -25.93
CA ALA A 549 -21.82 -5.18 -25.79
C ALA A 549 -21.44 -4.16 -24.70
N ALA A 550 -22.10 -3.01 -24.69
CA ALA A 550 -21.88 -1.98 -23.69
C ALA A 550 -22.25 -2.44 -22.27
N LEU A 551 -23.40 -3.10 -22.11
CA LEU A 551 -23.85 -3.63 -20.83
C LEU A 551 -22.89 -4.66 -20.28
N TYR A 552 -22.41 -5.56 -21.14
CA TYR A 552 -21.47 -6.60 -20.77
C TYR A 552 -20.13 -6.04 -20.30
N GLU A 553 -19.52 -5.12 -21.06
CA GLU A 553 -18.25 -4.49 -20.67
C GLU A 553 -18.41 -3.64 -19.41
N ARG A 554 -19.51 -2.87 -19.30
CA ARG A 554 -19.84 -2.05 -18.13
C ARG A 554 -19.98 -2.91 -16.88
N TYR A 555 -20.71 -4.02 -16.97
CA TYR A 555 -20.92 -4.93 -15.86
C TYR A 555 -19.63 -5.62 -15.43
N THR A 556 -18.81 -6.06 -16.38
CA THR A 556 -17.50 -6.66 -16.12
C THR A 556 -16.59 -5.66 -15.38
N ALA A 557 -16.49 -4.43 -15.87
CA ALA A 557 -15.72 -3.37 -15.23
C ALA A 557 -16.23 -3.05 -13.82
N PHE A 558 -17.55 -3.01 -13.63
CA PHE A 558 -18.16 -2.81 -12.32
C PHE A 558 -17.84 -3.95 -11.34
N ARG A 559 -17.92 -5.22 -11.77
CA ARG A 559 -17.52 -6.36 -10.95
C ARG A 559 -16.06 -6.27 -10.55
N VAL A 560 -15.16 -6.00 -11.50
CA VAL A 560 -13.74 -5.79 -11.21
C VAL A 560 -13.57 -4.69 -10.14
N MET A 561 -14.35 -3.61 -10.24
CA MET A 561 -14.34 -2.50 -9.30
C MET A 561 -14.74 -2.83 -7.86
N GLU A 562 -15.56 -3.85 -7.66
CA GLU A 562 -15.91 -4.32 -6.32
C GLU A 562 -14.70 -4.89 -5.58
N TRP A 563 -13.85 -5.63 -6.31
CA TRP A 563 -12.78 -6.44 -5.75
C TRP A 563 -11.50 -5.67 -5.45
N TYR A 564 -11.17 -4.64 -6.23
CA TYR A 564 -9.88 -4.00 -6.03
C TYR A 564 -9.90 -3.00 -4.86
N THR A 565 -9.16 -3.34 -3.81
CA THR A 565 -8.64 -2.39 -2.83
C THR A 565 -7.35 -1.80 -3.40
N LEU A 566 -6.60 -1.03 -2.62
CA LEU A 566 -5.29 -0.50 -3.04
C LEU A 566 -4.30 -1.66 -3.38
N GLU A 567 -4.68 -2.92 -3.14
CA GLU A 567 -3.86 -4.15 -3.22
C GLU A 567 -3.17 -4.32 -4.57
N GLU A 568 -1.90 -4.73 -4.50
CA GLU A 568 -1.01 -4.74 -5.65
C GLU A 568 -1.32 -5.80 -6.68
N GLY A 569 -1.69 -5.36 -7.89
CA GLY A 569 -1.90 -6.26 -9.03
C GLY A 569 -3.33 -6.24 -9.57
N CYS A 570 -4.24 -5.49 -8.95
CA CYS A 570 -5.58 -5.24 -9.49
C CYS A 570 -5.61 -4.07 -10.48
N LEU A 571 -4.76 -3.07 -10.29
CA LEU A 571 -4.63 -1.90 -11.14
C LEU A 571 -3.32 -1.96 -11.94
N VAL A 572 -3.36 -1.45 -13.18
CA VAL A 572 -2.16 -1.30 -14.01
C VAL A 572 -1.36 -0.11 -13.48
N THR A 573 -0.11 -0.32 -13.07
CA THR A 573 0.80 0.75 -12.68
C THR A 573 1.30 1.50 -13.93
N PRO A 574 0.98 2.80 -14.08
CA PRO A 574 1.54 3.62 -15.14
C PRO A 574 3.03 3.88 -14.87
N THR A 575 3.84 3.84 -15.92
CA THR A 575 5.29 4.08 -15.84
C THR A 575 5.53 5.55 -15.49
N PRO A 576 6.36 5.88 -14.47
CA PRO A 576 6.57 7.26 -14.06
C PRO A 576 7.41 8.00 -15.12
N SER A 577 6.77 8.66 -16.08
CA SER A 577 7.44 9.70 -16.85
C SER A 577 7.58 10.94 -15.96
N LEU A 578 8.73 11.06 -15.29
CA LEU A 578 9.16 12.31 -14.65
C LEU A 578 9.11 13.45 -15.67
N GLY A 579 8.24 14.42 -15.41
CA GLY A 579 8.18 15.70 -16.10
C GLY A 579 7.26 15.70 -17.32
N GLY A 580 6.20 16.53 -17.25
CA GLY A 580 5.27 16.86 -18.34
C GLY A 580 5.92 17.58 -19.54
N VAL A 581 7.06 17.09 -20.02
CA VAL A 581 7.79 17.61 -21.19
C VAL A 581 8.22 16.49 -22.15
N LYS A 582 8.29 15.21 -21.72
CA LYS A 582 8.69 14.10 -22.62
C LYS A 582 7.57 13.50 -23.47
N ALA A 583 6.30 13.81 -23.19
CA ALA A 583 5.16 13.37 -24.03
C ALA A 583 5.14 14.00 -25.44
N ALA A 584 5.98 15.00 -25.71
CA ALA A 584 6.05 15.69 -27.00
C ALA A 584 6.85 14.94 -28.09
N THR A 585 7.57 13.87 -27.75
CA THR A 585 8.27 13.03 -28.73
C THR A 585 7.45 11.78 -28.97
N GLY A 586 6.63 11.76 -30.02
CA GLY A 586 5.60 10.76 -30.33
C GLY A 586 6.04 9.30 -30.55
N ASN A 587 6.81 8.73 -29.61
CA ASN A 587 7.34 7.36 -29.66
C ASN A 587 7.08 6.54 -28.38
N SER A 588 6.33 7.04 -27.38
CA SER A 588 5.98 6.24 -26.20
C SER A 588 4.52 5.77 -26.25
N LYS A 589 4.28 4.54 -26.73
CA LYS A 589 3.00 3.81 -26.55
C LYS A 589 2.89 3.20 -25.13
N GLU A 590 3.40 3.87 -24.11
CA GLU A 590 3.55 3.28 -22.76
C GLU A 590 2.57 3.91 -21.75
N HIS A 591 1.53 3.13 -21.43
CA HIS A 591 0.79 3.03 -20.15
C HIS A 591 0.27 4.31 -19.45
N GLU A 592 -0.61 5.07 -20.10
CA GLU A 592 -1.47 6.08 -19.42
C GLU A 592 -2.89 5.51 -19.16
N TRP A 593 -3.50 5.84 -18.02
CA TRP A 593 -4.90 5.46 -17.74
C TRP A 593 -5.86 6.23 -18.66
N THR A 594 -6.76 5.50 -19.31
CA THR A 594 -7.78 6.03 -20.23
C THR A 594 -9.17 5.54 -19.84
N MET A 595 -10.22 5.96 -20.55
CA MET A 595 -11.55 5.36 -20.38
C MET A 595 -11.58 3.83 -20.64
N ASP A 596 -10.70 3.28 -21.48
CA ASP A 596 -10.59 1.83 -21.67
C ASP A 596 -10.24 1.10 -20.34
N PRO A 597 -11.10 0.18 -19.85
CA PRO A 597 -10.87 -0.59 -18.63
C PRO A 597 -9.57 -1.39 -18.65
N ILE A 598 -9.08 -1.82 -19.81
CA ILE A 598 -7.86 -2.64 -19.95
C ILE A 598 -6.58 -1.83 -19.64
N THR A 599 -6.63 -0.51 -19.74
CA THR A 599 -5.50 0.35 -19.37
C THR A 599 -5.46 0.66 -17.87
N ARG A 600 -6.56 0.39 -17.15
CA ARG A 600 -6.70 0.66 -15.71
C ARG A 600 -6.70 -0.60 -14.87
N TYR A 601 -7.40 -1.63 -15.30
CA TYR A 601 -7.56 -2.90 -14.60
C TYR A 601 -6.59 -3.95 -15.14
N SER A 602 -6.09 -4.79 -14.23
CA SER A 602 -5.24 -5.92 -14.59
C SER A 602 -5.94 -6.82 -15.60
N ARG A 603 -5.29 -7.05 -16.75
CA ARG A 603 -5.81 -7.88 -17.84
C ARG A 603 -6.21 -9.28 -17.38
N ASN A 604 -5.49 -9.85 -16.42
CA ASN A 604 -5.77 -11.18 -15.91
C ASN A 604 -7.06 -11.22 -15.10
N LEU A 605 -7.28 -10.21 -14.24
CA LEU A 605 -8.49 -10.07 -13.44
C LEU A 605 -9.70 -9.72 -14.31
N PHE A 606 -9.52 -8.81 -15.27
CA PHE A 606 -10.57 -8.44 -16.21
C PHE A 606 -10.99 -9.64 -17.06
N ARG A 607 -10.02 -10.41 -17.59
CA ARG A 607 -10.28 -11.61 -18.40
C ARG A 607 -10.87 -12.76 -17.59
N SER A 608 -10.48 -12.97 -16.34
CA SER A 608 -11.03 -14.05 -15.51
C SER A 608 -12.50 -13.81 -15.16
N ILE A 609 -12.86 -12.57 -14.82
CA ILE A 609 -14.25 -12.17 -14.57
C ILE A 609 -15.06 -12.25 -15.87
N HIS A 610 -14.50 -11.78 -16.98
CA HIS A 610 -15.10 -11.89 -18.31
C HIS A 610 -15.36 -13.36 -18.72
N MET A 611 -14.40 -14.27 -18.49
CA MET A 611 -14.58 -15.70 -18.75
C MET A 611 -15.60 -16.36 -17.80
N ALA A 612 -15.57 -15.99 -16.52
CA ALA A 612 -16.53 -16.47 -15.54
C ALA A 612 -17.96 -16.03 -15.90
N ASP A 613 -18.17 -14.77 -16.30
CA ASP A 613 -19.50 -14.26 -16.70
C ASP A 613 -19.98 -14.88 -18.02
N ALA A 614 -19.07 -15.13 -18.97
CA ALA A 614 -19.39 -15.87 -20.19
C ALA A 614 -19.83 -17.32 -19.90
N SER A 615 -19.19 -17.98 -18.92
CA SER A 615 -19.54 -19.34 -18.48
C SER A 615 -20.80 -19.42 -17.62
N LEU A 616 -21.03 -18.45 -16.73
CA LEU A 616 -22.22 -18.34 -15.86
C LEU A 616 -23.48 -17.98 -16.66
N GLY A 617 -23.35 -17.19 -17.72
CA GLY A 617 -24.43 -16.95 -18.69
C GLY A 617 -24.90 -18.23 -19.40
N ALA A 618 -24.04 -19.23 -19.52
CA ALA A 618 -24.38 -20.53 -20.12
C ALA A 618 -24.91 -21.57 -19.11
N ALA A 619 -24.67 -21.41 -17.80
CA ALA A 619 -24.85 -22.50 -16.82
C ALA A 619 -25.83 -22.23 -15.65
N ASN A 620 -26.34 -21.01 -15.43
CA ASN A 620 -27.04 -20.70 -14.17
C ASN A 620 -28.55 -20.36 -14.31
N PRO A 621 -29.48 -21.22 -13.83
CA PRO A 621 -30.93 -20.98 -13.75
C PRO A 621 -31.39 -19.87 -12.80
N SER A 622 -30.51 -19.32 -11.95
CA SER A 622 -30.85 -18.29 -10.94
C SER A 622 -30.67 -16.82 -11.36
N LEU A 623 -30.15 -16.54 -12.56
CA LEU A 623 -30.16 -15.19 -13.14
C LEU A 623 -31.62 -14.71 -13.35
N PRO A 624 -31.97 -13.47 -12.94
CA PRO A 624 -33.32 -12.93 -13.12
C PRO A 624 -33.76 -13.04 -14.59
N GLN A 625 -34.97 -13.51 -14.82
CA GLN A 625 -35.50 -13.84 -16.17
C GLN A 625 -35.42 -12.66 -17.16
N ARG A 626 -35.37 -11.42 -16.67
CA ARG A 626 -35.14 -10.18 -17.46
C ARG A 626 -33.72 -10.07 -18.02
N VAL A 627 -32.70 -10.54 -17.30
CA VAL A 627 -31.31 -10.56 -17.78
C VAL A 627 -31.13 -11.63 -18.86
N ARG A 628 -31.79 -12.79 -18.74
CA ARG A 628 -31.82 -13.80 -19.83
C ARG A 628 -32.55 -13.32 -21.09
N LYS A 629 -33.63 -12.56 -20.95
CA LYS A 629 -34.39 -12.00 -22.08
C LYS A 629 -33.69 -10.84 -22.79
N GLY A 630 -32.89 -10.04 -22.07
CA GLY A 630 -32.03 -9.00 -22.67
C GLY A 630 -30.88 -9.61 -23.47
N LEU A 631 -30.28 -10.69 -22.95
CA LEU A 631 -29.14 -11.39 -23.58
C LEU A 631 -29.45 -12.15 -24.88
N GLY A 632 -30.68 -12.07 -25.42
CA GLY A 632 -30.99 -12.65 -26.73
C GLY A 632 -30.57 -14.11 -26.90
N LEU A 633 -30.67 -14.93 -25.84
CA LEU A 633 -30.32 -16.35 -25.88
C LEU A 633 -31.43 -17.17 -26.54
N GLU A 634 -31.70 -16.88 -27.81
CA GLU A 634 -32.03 -17.90 -28.81
C GLU A 634 -30.94 -17.82 -29.87
N TRP A 635 -29.90 -18.64 -29.72
CA TRP A 635 -28.91 -18.82 -30.77
C TRP A 635 -29.55 -19.55 -31.96
N GLY A 636 -30.14 -18.77 -32.86
CA GLY A 636 -30.20 -19.11 -34.28
C GLY A 636 -28.80 -18.92 -34.87
N THR A 637 -28.16 -20.02 -35.21
CA THR A 637 -26.89 -20.13 -35.93
C THR A 637 -26.73 -19.10 -37.06
N TYR A 638 -25.70 -18.26 -37.02
CA TYR A 638 -25.14 -17.64 -38.23
C TYR A 638 -23.83 -18.35 -38.62
N ILE A 639 -24.00 -19.57 -39.15
CA ILE A 639 -23.06 -20.15 -40.10
C ILE A 639 -23.56 -19.68 -41.48
N PRO A 640 -22.78 -18.95 -42.28
CA PRO A 640 -23.19 -18.68 -43.65
C PRO A 640 -23.24 -20.01 -44.42
N GLY A 641 -24.37 -20.29 -45.06
CA GLY A 641 -24.56 -21.48 -45.89
C GLY A 641 -23.58 -21.54 -47.08
N PRO A 642 -23.38 -22.73 -47.68
CA PRO A 642 -22.19 -23.02 -48.49
C PRO A 642 -22.16 -22.47 -49.92
N ASP A 643 -23.14 -21.69 -50.39
CA ASP A 643 -23.18 -21.23 -51.78
C ASP A 643 -23.32 -19.71 -51.89
N LYS A 644 -22.18 -19.00 -51.85
CA LYS A 644 -21.90 -17.76 -52.59
C LYS A 644 -20.44 -17.34 -52.35
N GLN A 645 -19.64 -17.47 -53.41
CA GLN A 645 -18.29 -16.92 -53.48
C GLN A 645 -18.36 -15.40 -53.22
N MET A 646 -17.71 -14.93 -52.16
CA MET A 646 -17.43 -13.52 -51.99
C MET A 646 -15.99 -13.32 -51.47
N ASP A 647 -15.27 -12.60 -52.30
CA ASP A 647 -13.90 -12.06 -52.34
C ASP A 647 -12.84 -12.39 -51.28
N ALA A 648 -11.64 -12.71 -51.77
CA ALA A 648 -10.52 -13.29 -51.03
C ALA A 648 -9.58 -12.26 -50.35
N SER A 649 -10.05 -11.06 -50.01
CA SER A 649 -9.19 -9.96 -49.53
C SER A 649 -9.36 -9.58 -48.04
N VAL A 650 -10.23 -10.24 -47.26
CA VAL A 650 -10.40 -9.97 -45.82
C VAL A 650 -10.29 -11.25 -45.01
N LYS A 651 -9.06 -11.77 -44.84
CA LYS A 651 -8.72 -12.79 -43.84
C LYS A 651 -7.54 -12.32 -42.99
N LYS A 652 -7.81 -12.05 -41.71
CA LYS A 652 -6.98 -12.45 -40.55
C LYS A 652 -7.64 -11.93 -39.24
N PRO A 653 -8.31 -12.78 -38.46
CA PRO A 653 -8.26 -12.64 -37.01
C PRO A 653 -6.85 -13.06 -36.58
N ILE A 654 -6.18 -12.21 -35.81
CA ILE A 654 -4.89 -12.54 -35.19
C ILE A 654 -5.16 -13.63 -34.15
N ARG A 655 -4.87 -14.88 -34.52
CA ARG A 655 -4.53 -15.94 -33.56
C ARG A 655 -3.14 -15.63 -33.04
N ASP A 656 -3.01 -15.34 -31.74
CA ASP A 656 -1.74 -15.50 -31.04
C ASP A 656 -1.79 -16.83 -30.27
N GLU A 657 -1.06 -17.82 -30.78
CA GLU A 657 -1.02 -19.22 -30.35
C GLU A 657 -0.09 -19.49 -29.13
N ASN A 658 0.14 -18.53 -28.23
CA ASN A 658 1.20 -18.61 -27.21
C ASN A 658 0.77 -18.63 -25.73
N TYR A 659 -0.46 -19.03 -25.41
CA TYR A 659 -0.88 -19.20 -24.01
C TYR A 659 -1.69 -20.48 -23.80
N GLY A 660 -1.00 -21.57 -23.48
CA GLY A 660 -1.59 -22.75 -22.83
C GLY A 660 -1.43 -22.62 -21.32
N PHE A 661 -2.54 -22.61 -20.56
CA PHE A 661 -2.58 -22.89 -19.13
C PHE A 661 -3.25 -24.27 -18.91
N PRO A 662 -2.87 -25.05 -17.89
CA PRO A 662 -3.50 -26.34 -17.59
C PRO A 662 -4.93 -26.15 -17.08
N GLU A 663 -5.87 -26.98 -17.53
CA GLU A 663 -7.29 -26.97 -17.12
C GLU A 663 -7.50 -27.16 -15.59
N ASP A 664 -6.49 -27.70 -14.89
CA ASP A 664 -6.56 -28.08 -13.48
C ASP A 664 -6.61 -26.89 -12.49
N ASP A 665 -5.96 -25.75 -12.80
CA ASP A 665 -5.99 -24.55 -11.95
C ASP A 665 -7.33 -23.79 -12.07
N MET A 666 -8.00 -23.90 -13.23
CA MET A 666 -9.31 -23.32 -13.47
C MET A 666 -10.40 -24.05 -12.67
N SER A 667 -10.25 -25.38 -12.51
CA SER A 667 -11.16 -26.19 -11.72
C SER A 667 -11.08 -25.88 -10.22
N ALA A 668 -9.90 -25.53 -9.70
CA ALA A 668 -9.71 -25.15 -8.29
C ALA A 668 -10.25 -23.74 -7.98
N ALA A 669 -10.08 -22.78 -8.90
CA ALA A 669 -10.67 -21.45 -8.79
C ALA A 669 -12.20 -21.48 -8.93
N MET A 670 -12.71 -22.25 -9.89
CA MET A 670 -14.15 -22.51 -10.04
C MET A 670 -14.72 -23.17 -8.79
N ALA A 671 -14.10 -24.22 -8.25
CA ALA A 671 -14.58 -24.90 -7.05
C ALA A 671 -14.69 -23.98 -5.82
N ARG A 672 -13.75 -23.04 -5.64
CA ARG A 672 -13.87 -22.01 -4.58
C ARG A 672 -14.97 -21.00 -4.83
N ILE A 673 -15.14 -20.55 -6.08
CA ILE A 673 -16.18 -19.59 -6.47
C ILE A 673 -17.57 -20.22 -6.32
N THR A 674 -17.74 -21.49 -6.72
CA THR A 674 -18.97 -22.25 -6.53
C THR A 674 -19.25 -22.49 -5.03
N HIS A 675 -18.22 -22.78 -4.24
CA HIS A 675 -18.33 -22.96 -2.79
C HIS A 675 -18.77 -21.68 -2.06
N GLU A 676 -18.23 -20.51 -2.42
CA GLU A 676 -18.66 -19.23 -1.84
C GLU A 676 -20.06 -18.78 -2.30
N LEU A 677 -20.44 -19.12 -3.53
CA LEU A 677 -21.80 -18.90 -4.07
C LEU A 677 -22.87 -19.75 -3.36
N GLU A 678 -22.56 -21.01 -3.02
CA GLU A 678 -23.48 -21.89 -2.26
C GLU A 678 -23.66 -21.44 -0.81
N VAL A 679 -22.61 -20.93 -0.17
CA VAL A 679 -22.68 -20.39 1.20
C VAL A 679 -23.53 -19.11 1.26
N MET A 680 -23.42 -18.23 0.26
CA MET A 680 -24.22 -17.00 0.19
C MET A 680 -25.69 -17.23 -0.20
N THR A 681 -26.01 -18.32 -0.90
CA THR A 681 -27.40 -18.61 -1.32
C THR A 681 -28.19 -19.41 -0.29
N THR A 682 -27.53 -20.21 0.56
CA THR A 682 -28.23 -21.14 1.47
C THR A 682 -28.20 -20.77 2.96
N GLY A 683 -27.36 -19.81 3.37
CA GLY A 683 -27.37 -19.24 4.73
C GLY A 683 -26.98 -20.21 5.87
N LYS A 684 -26.45 -21.41 5.58
CA LYS A 684 -25.94 -22.34 6.61
C LYS A 684 -24.42 -22.43 6.58
N PRO A 685 -23.72 -22.37 7.73
CA PRO A 685 -22.28 -22.56 7.78
C PRO A 685 -21.95 -24.04 7.60
N VAL A 686 -21.19 -24.38 6.55
CA VAL A 686 -20.54 -25.69 6.41
C VAL A 686 -19.16 -25.61 7.08
N LYS A 687 -18.77 -26.67 7.79
CA LYS A 687 -17.49 -26.75 8.53
C LYS A 687 -16.30 -26.48 7.60
N ALA A 688 -15.42 -25.57 8.03
CA ALA A 688 -14.23 -25.17 7.31
C ALA A 688 -13.28 -26.35 7.04
N HIS A 689 -12.98 -26.59 5.77
CA HIS A 689 -11.72 -27.19 5.35
C HIS A 689 -10.88 -26.13 4.65
N GLU A 690 -9.58 -26.23 4.89
CA GLU A 690 -8.57 -25.18 4.82
C GLU A 690 -8.48 -24.46 3.47
N ILE A 691 -8.47 -23.12 3.52
CA ILE A 691 -8.11 -22.24 2.39
C ILE A 691 -7.01 -21.27 2.86
N PRO A 692 -5.85 -21.15 2.16
CA PRO A 692 -4.70 -20.34 2.58
C PRO A 692 -4.89 -18.85 2.25
N SER A 693 -4.34 -17.99 3.10
CA SER A 693 -4.36 -16.53 3.01
C SER A 693 -3.12 -15.96 2.30
N GLN A 694 -3.30 -15.15 1.25
CA GLN A 694 -2.22 -14.35 0.67
C GLN A 694 -2.48 -12.85 0.86
N ASN A 695 -1.44 -12.15 1.34
CA ASN A 695 -1.37 -10.72 1.53
C ASN A 695 -0.87 -10.06 0.23
N MET A 696 -1.46 -8.94 -0.19
CA MET A 696 -1.15 -8.31 -1.48
C MET A 696 -0.83 -6.81 -1.35
N PHE A 697 0.31 -6.46 -0.72
CA PHE A 697 0.92 -5.12 -0.79
C PHE A 697 2.42 -5.18 -0.42
N ASP A 698 3.33 -4.91 -1.37
CA ASP A 698 4.33 -3.83 -1.35
C ASP A 698 5.27 -3.95 -2.59
N ASN A 699 5.33 -2.94 -3.45
CA ASN A 699 6.10 -2.93 -4.69
C ASN A 699 6.73 -1.56 -4.99
N LYS A 700 8.00 -1.48 -4.61
CA LYS A 700 9.03 -0.69 -5.31
C LYS A 700 10.16 -1.65 -5.76
N SER A 701 9.92 -2.48 -6.78
CA SER A 701 10.98 -3.31 -7.40
C SER A 701 10.60 -3.90 -8.79
N ALA A 702 9.94 -3.12 -9.64
CA ALA A 702 9.19 -3.66 -10.78
C ALA A 702 9.94 -4.30 -11.99
N PRO A 703 11.27 -4.23 -12.21
CA PRO A 703 11.89 -4.95 -13.34
C PRO A 703 12.42 -6.36 -13.04
N GLN A 704 12.77 -6.68 -11.78
CA GLN A 704 13.33 -8.01 -11.42
C GLN A 704 12.26 -9.10 -11.31
N GLN A 705 11.01 -8.72 -11.02
CA GLN A 705 9.93 -9.64 -10.62
C GLN A 705 9.25 -10.41 -11.78
N GLN A 706 9.33 -9.94 -13.05
CA GLN A 706 8.57 -10.57 -14.15
C GLN A 706 9.18 -11.86 -14.73
N GLN A 707 10.47 -12.16 -14.51
CA GLN A 707 11.08 -13.40 -15.02
C GLN A 707 10.88 -14.62 -14.08
N PHE A 708 10.82 -14.41 -12.77
CA PHE A 708 10.58 -15.48 -11.80
C PHE A 708 9.17 -16.07 -11.91
N MET A 709 8.20 -15.28 -12.39
CA MET A 709 6.82 -15.66 -12.69
C MET A 709 6.67 -16.67 -13.87
N LYS A 710 7.75 -16.99 -14.59
CA LYS A 710 7.77 -18.06 -15.62
C LYS A 710 8.28 -19.41 -15.09
N SER A 711 8.78 -19.48 -13.85
CA SER A 711 9.32 -20.72 -13.29
C SER A 711 8.18 -21.64 -12.84
N GLY A 712 8.19 -22.90 -13.32
CA GLY A 712 7.18 -23.88 -12.90
C GLY A 712 7.24 -24.14 -11.38
N PRO A 713 6.15 -24.62 -10.74
CA PRO A 713 6.08 -24.82 -9.29
C PRO A 713 7.19 -25.75 -8.74
N LEU A 714 7.65 -26.71 -9.55
CA LEU A 714 8.80 -27.56 -9.22
C LEU A 714 10.12 -26.78 -9.23
N GLN A 715 10.35 -25.94 -10.24
CA GLN A 715 11.56 -25.11 -10.33
C GLN A 715 11.63 -24.10 -9.18
N LYS A 716 10.51 -23.51 -8.77
CA LYS A 716 10.43 -22.62 -7.61
C LYS A 716 10.81 -23.33 -6.31
N ARG A 717 10.28 -24.55 -6.07
CA ARG A 717 10.65 -25.36 -4.90
C ARG A 717 12.12 -25.80 -4.90
N LEU A 718 12.63 -26.24 -6.05
CA LEU A 718 14.03 -26.65 -6.19
C LEU A 718 14.98 -25.45 -6.03
N SER A 719 14.64 -24.28 -6.57
CA SER A 719 15.38 -23.05 -6.36
C SER A 719 15.45 -22.70 -4.88
N HIS A 720 14.32 -22.70 -4.19
CA HIS A 720 14.29 -22.46 -2.74
C HIS A 720 15.17 -23.43 -1.96
N LEU A 721 15.09 -24.74 -2.26
CA LEU A 721 15.92 -25.75 -1.61
C LEU A 721 17.42 -25.52 -1.84
N LEU A 722 17.83 -25.14 -3.05
CA LEU A 722 19.22 -24.79 -3.35
C LEU A 722 19.68 -23.53 -2.63
N LEU A 723 18.80 -22.54 -2.50
CA LEU A 723 19.11 -21.30 -1.78
C LEU A 723 19.24 -21.58 -0.27
N CYS A 724 18.38 -22.41 0.33
CA CYS A 724 18.55 -22.92 1.70
C CYS A 724 19.83 -23.77 1.85
N ALA A 725 20.19 -24.54 0.82
CA ALA A 725 21.43 -25.30 0.82
C ALA A 725 22.68 -24.42 0.91
N ALA A 726 22.63 -23.14 0.48
CA ALA A 726 23.73 -22.21 0.68
C ALA A 726 24.00 -21.96 2.17
N GLN A 727 22.97 -21.65 2.96
CA GLN A 727 23.13 -21.47 4.41
C GLN A 727 23.51 -22.78 5.11
N PHE A 728 22.94 -23.91 4.68
CA PHE A 728 23.30 -25.23 5.22
C PHE A 728 24.79 -25.54 4.99
N LEU A 729 25.28 -25.37 3.76
CA LEU A 729 26.65 -25.66 3.37
C LEU A 729 27.65 -24.65 3.95
N ASP A 730 27.26 -23.39 4.18
CA ASP A 730 28.11 -22.39 4.82
C ASP A 730 28.64 -22.87 6.18
N VAL A 731 27.76 -23.46 7.00
CA VAL A 731 28.11 -23.95 8.36
C VAL A 731 28.32 -25.46 8.43
N PHE A 732 28.28 -26.18 7.31
CA PHE A 732 28.40 -27.64 7.26
C PHE A 732 29.80 -28.15 7.60
N ILE A 733 30.86 -27.38 7.33
CA ILE A 733 32.22 -27.83 7.68
C ILE A 733 32.36 -27.77 9.20
N GLY A 734 32.28 -28.93 9.86
CA GLY A 734 32.43 -29.09 11.31
C GLY A 734 33.87 -28.95 11.78
N ILE A 735 34.55 -27.86 11.40
CA ILE A 735 35.99 -27.66 11.63
C ILE A 735 36.37 -27.74 13.11
N THR A 736 35.49 -27.28 13.99
CA THR A 736 35.71 -27.26 15.45
C THR A 736 35.82 -28.66 16.06
N ILE A 737 35.11 -29.65 15.51
CA ILE A 737 35.13 -31.02 16.04
C ILE A 737 36.36 -31.80 15.57
N ILE A 738 36.85 -31.49 14.36
CA ILE A 738 38.04 -32.13 13.77
C ILE A 738 39.32 -31.35 14.05
N LEU A 739 39.24 -30.17 14.67
CA LEU A 739 40.39 -29.32 14.98
C LEU A 739 41.49 -30.08 15.73
N PRO A 740 41.22 -30.87 16.78
CA PRO A 740 42.27 -31.63 17.47
C PRO A 740 43.03 -32.59 16.54
N LEU A 741 42.31 -33.27 15.63
CA LEU A 741 42.90 -34.20 14.65
C LEU A 741 43.75 -33.46 13.60
N ILE A 742 43.31 -32.27 13.17
CA ILE A 742 44.07 -31.41 12.25
C ILE A 742 45.37 -31.00 12.93
N THR A 743 45.29 -30.48 14.16
CA THR A 743 46.42 -30.04 14.97
C THR A 743 47.46 -31.14 15.12
N GLU A 744 47.03 -32.33 15.52
CA GLU A 744 47.92 -33.48 15.69
C GLU A 744 48.59 -33.89 14.36
N SER A 745 47.82 -33.92 13.27
CA SER A 745 48.33 -34.39 11.97
C SER A 745 49.26 -33.41 11.25
N LEU A 746 49.11 -32.10 11.48
CA LEU A 746 49.89 -31.04 10.84
C LEU A 746 50.95 -30.44 11.79
N GLY A 747 50.93 -30.83 13.06
CA GLY A 747 51.79 -30.24 14.09
C GLY A 747 51.46 -28.77 14.37
N ALA A 748 50.18 -28.40 14.31
CA ALA A 748 49.77 -27.01 14.42
C ALA A 748 49.92 -26.47 15.84
N ASP A 749 50.43 -25.25 15.99
CA ASP A 749 50.51 -24.57 17.29
C ASP A 749 49.16 -23.94 17.70
N GLU A 750 49.10 -23.33 18.89
CA GLU A 750 47.85 -22.74 19.41
C GLU A 750 47.37 -21.57 18.56
N ARG A 751 48.28 -20.74 18.04
CA ARG A 751 47.97 -19.67 17.10
C ARG A 751 47.43 -20.20 15.79
N GLU A 752 48.04 -21.22 15.20
CA GLU A 752 47.57 -21.83 13.96
C GLU A 752 46.15 -22.40 14.13
N GLN A 753 45.83 -22.99 15.29
CA GLN A 753 44.48 -23.45 15.61
C GLN A 753 43.45 -22.30 15.58
N GLN A 754 43.78 -21.15 16.20
CA GLN A 754 42.92 -19.98 16.17
C GLN A 754 42.70 -19.49 14.73
N TRP A 755 43.75 -19.46 13.91
CA TRP A 755 43.65 -19.02 12.52
C TRP A 755 42.87 -19.98 11.62
N ILE A 756 42.96 -21.30 11.85
CA ILE A 756 42.16 -22.30 11.14
C ILE A 756 40.66 -22.06 11.35
N LEU A 757 40.27 -21.61 12.55
CA LEU A 757 38.89 -21.24 12.88
C LEU A 757 38.51 -19.87 12.32
N ASN A 758 39.33 -18.84 12.54
CA ASN A 758 38.96 -17.44 12.31
C ASN A 758 39.20 -16.91 10.89
N ALA A 759 40.11 -17.49 10.10
CA ALA A 759 40.46 -16.96 8.78
C ALA A 759 39.26 -16.85 7.83
N TYR A 760 38.31 -17.78 7.97
CA TYR A 760 37.08 -17.82 7.22
C TYR A 760 36.09 -16.73 7.61
N THR A 761 35.79 -16.58 8.90
CA THR A 761 34.81 -15.61 9.40
C THR A 761 35.27 -14.18 9.13
N LEU A 762 36.58 -13.94 9.22
CA LEU A 762 37.24 -12.68 8.90
C LEU A 762 37.03 -12.21 7.46
N THR A 763 37.39 -13.08 6.51
CA THR A 763 37.30 -12.76 5.08
C THR A 763 35.84 -12.74 4.62
N PHE A 764 35.00 -13.59 5.19
CA PHE A 764 33.56 -13.57 4.96
C PHE A 764 32.94 -12.24 5.42
N GLY A 765 33.14 -11.85 6.68
CA GLY A 765 32.59 -10.61 7.23
C GLY A 765 33.10 -9.35 6.54
N GLY A 766 34.41 -9.25 6.30
CA GLY A 766 35.02 -8.06 5.69
C GLY A 766 34.59 -7.80 4.25
N LEU A 767 34.38 -8.86 3.47
CA LEU A 767 34.02 -8.74 2.06
C LEU A 767 32.50 -8.83 1.81
N LEU A 768 31.68 -9.06 2.85
CA LEU A 768 30.25 -9.24 2.73
C LEU A 768 29.55 -8.04 2.08
N LEU A 769 29.86 -6.82 2.52
CA LEU A 769 29.25 -5.60 1.98
C LEU A 769 29.65 -5.35 0.52
N LEU A 770 30.92 -5.63 0.20
CA LEU A 770 31.44 -5.53 -1.17
C LEU A 770 30.72 -6.51 -2.10
N PHE A 771 30.65 -7.80 -1.71
CA PHE A 771 29.98 -8.81 -2.52
C PHE A 771 28.46 -8.65 -2.55
N GLY A 772 27.84 -8.08 -1.51
CA GLY A 772 26.44 -7.66 -1.56
C GLY A 772 26.18 -6.69 -2.71
N ARG A 773 27.00 -5.62 -2.80
CA ARG A 773 26.90 -4.65 -3.90
C ARG A 773 27.28 -5.23 -5.26
N LEU A 774 28.31 -6.06 -5.34
CA LEU A 774 28.67 -6.73 -6.60
C LEU A 774 27.55 -7.66 -7.08
N THR A 775 26.89 -8.36 -6.17
CA THR A 775 25.77 -9.24 -6.50
C THR A 775 24.58 -8.45 -7.04
N ASP A 776 24.26 -7.31 -6.42
CA ASP A 776 23.21 -6.41 -6.90
C ASP A 776 23.50 -5.86 -8.32
N LEU A 777 24.79 -5.67 -8.67
CA LEU A 777 25.23 -5.15 -9.96
C LEU A 777 25.33 -6.21 -11.07
N PHE A 778 25.99 -7.34 -10.78
CA PHE A 778 26.31 -8.36 -11.78
C PHE A 778 25.18 -9.40 -11.98
N GLY A 779 24.29 -9.51 -10.99
CA GLY A 779 23.19 -10.47 -10.95
C GLY A 779 23.34 -11.50 -9.83
N LYS A 780 22.19 -11.86 -9.24
CA LYS A 780 22.10 -12.74 -8.06
C LYS A 780 22.44 -14.19 -8.38
N LYS A 781 22.04 -14.71 -9.56
CA LYS A 781 22.43 -16.06 -9.99
C LYS A 781 23.93 -16.16 -10.21
N LYS A 782 24.54 -15.19 -10.91
CA LYS A 782 26.00 -15.18 -11.13
C LYS A 782 26.78 -15.10 -9.82
N GLY A 783 26.33 -14.28 -8.87
CA GLY A 783 26.92 -14.20 -7.54
C GLY A 783 26.89 -15.55 -6.80
N TYR A 784 25.74 -16.23 -6.82
CA TYR A 784 25.58 -17.56 -6.22
C TYR A 784 26.49 -18.60 -6.88
N LEU A 785 26.51 -18.66 -8.22
CA LEU A 785 27.35 -19.61 -8.96
C LEU A 785 28.84 -19.37 -8.71
N PHE A 786 29.27 -18.11 -8.69
CA PHE A 786 30.64 -17.75 -8.34
C PHE A 786 30.98 -18.21 -6.93
N GLY A 787 30.11 -17.90 -5.94
CA GLY A 787 30.30 -18.30 -4.55
C GLY A 787 30.44 -19.81 -4.38
N MET A 788 29.54 -20.60 -4.98
CA MET A 788 29.57 -22.06 -4.91
C MET A 788 30.77 -22.68 -5.64
N PHE A 789 31.14 -22.15 -6.81
CA PHE A 789 32.35 -22.57 -7.52
C PHE A 789 33.59 -22.30 -6.67
N TRP A 790 33.68 -21.10 -6.08
CA TRP A 790 34.80 -20.69 -5.26
C TRP A 790 34.92 -21.52 -3.99
N LEU A 791 33.80 -21.79 -3.29
CA LEU A 791 33.76 -22.69 -2.13
C LEU A 791 34.20 -24.12 -2.50
N SER A 792 33.75 -24.65 -3.64
CA SER A 792 34.15 -25.97 -4.13
C SER A 792 35.66 -26.02 -4.37
N TRP A 793 36.19 -25.05 -5.12
CA TRP A 793 37.60 -24.97 -5.49
C TRP A 793 38.51 -24.83 -4.26
N THR A 794 38.17 -23.90 -3.36
CA THR A 794 38.95 -23.63 -2.16
C THR A 794 38.86 -24.76 -1.14
N SER A 795 37.73 -25.46 -1.05
CA SER A 795 37.63 -26.67 -0.22
C SER A 795 38.45 -27.82 -0.77
N LEU A 796 38.49 -28.00 -2.09
CA LEU A 796 39.38 -28.97 -2.72
C LEU A 796 40.84 -28.68 -2.38
N TYR A 797 41.24 -27.40 -2.44
CA TYR A 797 42.56 -26.94 -2.03
C TYR A 797 42.85 -27.24 -0.55
N CYS A 798 41.91 -26.99 0.36
CA CYS A 798 42.04 -27.33 1.78
C CYS A 798 42.24 -28.84 2.01
N GLY A 799 41.55 -29.70 1.25
CA GLY A 799 41.71 -31.16 1.33
C GLY A 799 43.13 -31.65 0.99
N PHE A 800 43.84 -30.91 0.14
CA PHE A 800 45.23 -31.19 -0.24
C PHE A 800 46.27 -30.40 0.57
N ALA A 801 45.86 -29.67 1.62
CA ALA A 801 46.78 -28.84 2.38
C ALA A 801 47.92 -29.68 3.02
N PRO A 802 49.20 -29.37 2.70
CA PRO A 802 50.35 -30.06 3.27
C PRO A 802 50.77 -29.49 4.63
N SER A 803 50.38 -28.26 4.97
CA SER A 803 50.70 -27.60 6.24
C SER A 803 49.53 -26.76 6.76
N SER A 804 49.56 -26.42 8.05
CA SER A 804 48.58 -25.53 8.69
C SER A 804 48.44 -24.20 7.96
N THR A 805 49.55 -23.61 7.50
CA THR A 805 49.53 -22.34 6.73
C THR A 805 48.74 -22.46 5.43
N HIS A 806 48.91 -23.56 4.68
CA HIS A 806 48.13 -23.78 3.46
C HIS A 806 46.65 -23.93 3.78
N LEU A 807 46.32 -24.62 4.87
CA LEU A 807 44.94 -24.75 5.33
C LEU A 807 44.34 -23.39 5.73
N ILE A 808 45.07 -22.56 6.47
CA ILE A 808 44.65 -21.19 6.85
C ILE A 808 44.40 -20.33 5.61
N ILE A 809 45.31 -20.36 4.63
CA ILE A 809 45.12 -19.64 3.35
C ILE A 809 43.86 -20.16 2.65
N GLY A 810 43.67 -21.47 2.58
CA GLY A 810 42.48 -22.06 2.00
C GLY A 810 41.19 -21.64 2.70
N ARG A 811 41.19 -21.59 4.04
CA ARG A 811 40.07 -21.11 4.86
C ARG A 811 39.79 -19.62 4.64
N ALA A 812 40.83 -18.80 4.50
CA ALA A 812 40.69 -17.38 4.15
C ALA A 812 40.08 -17.21 2.75
N LEU A 813 40.52 -18.00 1.77
CA LEU A 813 39.92 -17.97 0.44
C LEU A 813 38.46 -18.46 0.48
N GLN A 814 38.13 -19.48 1.27
CA GLN A 814 36.75 -19.96 1.43
C GLN A 814 35.78 -18.84 1.86
N GLY A 815 36.20 -17.94 2.75
CA GLY A 815 35.33 -16.85 3.21
C GLY A 815 34.93 -15.86 2.10
N ILE A 816 35.75 -15.70 1.06
CA ILE A 816 35.39 -14.93 -0.15
C ILE A 816 34.19 -15.57 -0.87
N GLY A 817 34.19 -16.91 -0.95
CA GLY A 817 33.10 -17.66 -1.57
C GLY A 817 31.80 -17.52 -0.77
N ALA A 818 31.88 -17.57 0.56
CA ALA A 818 30.75 -17.33 1.46
C ALA A 818 30.20 -15.90 1.34
N ALA A 819 31.08 -14.90 1.25
CA ALA A 819 30.72 -13.49 1.06
C ALA A 819 29.94 -13.24 -0.23
N ALA A 820 30.25 -13.99 -1.30
CA ALA A 820 29.48 -13.95 -2.53
C ALA A 820 28.17 -14.77 -2.44
N ASN A 821 28.22 -15.94 -1.81
CA ASN A 821 27.13 -16.90 -1.81
C ASN A 821 25.92 -16.45 -0.98
N ILE A 822 26.13 -15.99 0.26
CA ILE A 822 25.04 -15.71 1.20
C ILE A 822 24.17 -14.51 0.78
N PRO A 823 24.73 -13.33 0.41
CA PRO A 823 23.92 -12.21 -0.08
C PRO A 823 23.16 -12.56 -1.36
N SER A 824 23.78 -13.33 -2.27
CA SER A 824 23.14 -13.85 -3.48
C SER A 824 21.96 -14.74 -3.16
N ALA A 825 22.08 -15.60 -2.14
CA ALA A 825 21.02 -16.51 -1.75
C ALA A 825 19.82 -15.75 -1.16
N VAL A 826 20.07 -14.83 -0.22
CA VAL A 826 19.03 -14.00 0.41
C VAL A 826 18.34 -13.10 -0.63
N GLY A 827 19.11 -12.47 -1.51
CA GLY A 827 18.58 -11.66 -2.61
C GLY A 827 17.73 -12.48 -3.57
N SER A 828 18.16 -13.71 -3.90
CA SER A 828 17.41 -14.61 -4.78
C SER A 828 16.12 -15.12 -4.14
N ILE A 829 16.12 -15.41 -2.82
CA ILE A 829 14.90 -15.78 -2.08
C ILE A 829 13.89 -14.63 -2.10
N THR A 830 14.38 -13.41 -1.91
CA THR A 830 13.55 -12.20 -1.93
C THR A 830 12.88 -11.98 -3.29
N ASP A 831 13.56 -12.33 -4.39
CA ASP A 831 13.01 -12.25 -5.76
C ASP A 831 12.14 -13.45 -6.14
N LEU A 832 12.43 -14.63 -5.58
CA LEU A 832 11.71 -15.87 -5.88
C LEU A 832 10.32 -15.91 -5.23
N PHE A 833 10.12 -15.21 -4.12
CA PHE A 833 8.87 -15.18 -3.35
C PHE A 833 8.30 -13.76 -3.24
N ASP A 834 7.33 -13.44 -4.11
CA ASP A 834 6.66 -12.13 -4.13
C ASP A 834 5.74 -11.91 -2.92
N ASN A 835 5.03 -12.95 -2.47
CA ASN A 835 4.13 -12.86 -1.32
C ASN A 835 4.93 -12.62 -0.02
N PRO A 836 4.70 -11.53 0.72
CA PRO A 836 5.44 -11.21 1.94
C PRO A 836 5.41 -12.32 3.00
N LYS A 837 4.30 -13.06 3.10
CA LYS A 837 4.18 -14.21 4.02
C LYS A 837 5.05 -15.38 3.58
N GLU A 838 5.01 -15.75 2.30
CA GLU A 838 5.84 -16.84 1.76
C GLU A 838 7.32 -16.47 1.81
N ARG A 839 7.66 -15.21 1.52
CA ARG A 839 9.03 -14.70 1.63
C ARG A 839 9.56 -14.78 3.05
N ASN A 840 8.79 -14.34 4.05
CA ASN A 840 9.20 -14.43 5.44
C ASN A 840 9.37 -15.88 5.91
N VAL A 841 8.51 -16.79 5.43
CA VAL A 841 8.66 -18.24 5.68
C VAL A 841 9.89 -18.81 4.97
N ALA A 842 10.17 -18.38 3.73
CA ALA A 842 11.34 -18.82 3.00
C ALA A 842 12.64 -18.32 3.66
N LEU A 843 12.67 -17.07 4.12
CA LEU A 843 13.79 -16.50 4.87
C LEU A 843 13.95 -17.17 6.25
N SER A 844 12.87 -17.55 6.92
CA SER A 844 12.96 -18.29 8.18
C SER A 844 13.45 -19.72 7.96
N GLN A 845 13.05 -20.39 6.87
CA GLN A 845 13.56 -21.70 6.45
C GLN A 845 15.04 -21.63 6.06
N PHE A 846 15.46 -20.58 5.37
CA PHE A 846 16.87 -20.30 5.10
C PHE A 846 17.67 -20.14 6.39
N GLY A 847 17.19 -19.34 7.36
CA GLY A 847 17.82 -19.22 8.67
C GLY A 847 17.87 -20.55 9.44
N ALA A 848 16.79 -21.33 9.42
CA ALA A 848 16.70 -22.65 10.06
C ALA A 848 17.62 -23.70 9.41
N ALA A 849 18.09 -23.49 8.18
CA ALA A 849 19.07 -24.34 7.54
C ALA A 849 20.46 -24.25 8.21
N SER A 850 20.75 -23.16 8.93
CA SER A 850 22.01 -22.96 9.66
C SER A 850 22.20 -23.97 10.81
N PRO A 851 21.31 -24.07 11.84
CA PRO A 851 21.49 -25.05 12.91
C PRO A 851 21.47 -26.50 12.42
N LEU A 852 20.69 -26.80 11.36
CA LEU A 852 20.71 -28.10 10.68
C LEU A 852 22.06 -28.40 10.05
N GLY A 853 22.61 -27.46 9.29
CA GLY A 853 23.92 -27.57 8.64
C GLY A 853 25.04 -27.74 9.64
N PHE A 854 25.03 -26.94 10.71
CA PHE A 854 26.07 -26.96 11.74
C PHE A 854 26.16 -28.33 12.44
N ILE A 855 25.06 -28.85 12.99
CA ILE A 855 25.10 -30.12 13.72
C ILE A 855 25.27 -31.34 12.80
N THR A 856 24.62 -31.34 11.62
CA THR A 856 24.83 -32.38 10.61
C THR A 856 26.30 -32.40 10.16
N GLY A 857 26.85 -31.21 9.96
CA GLY A 857 28.23 -30.96 9.62
C GLY A 857 29.21 -31.48 10.67
N LEU A 858 28.99 -31.17 11.94
CA LEU A 858 29.78 -31.71 13.06
C LEU A 858 29.74 -33.24 13.10
N PHE A 859 28.56 -33.84 12.93
CA PHE A 859 28.40 -35.30 12.97
C PHE A 859 29.14 -35.99 11.81
N ILE A 860 28.94 -35.50 10.58
CA ILE A 860 29.60 -36.05 9.38
C ILE A 860 31.10 -35.82 9.46
N SER A 861 31.53 -34.61 9.83
CA SER A 861 32.95 -34.27 9.95
C SER A 861 33.64 -35.14 11.01
N GLY A 862 33.03 -35.29 12.18
CA GLY A 862 33.56 -36.12 13.26
C GLY A 862 33.61 -37.61 12.92
N SER A 863 32.60 -38.12 12.22
CA SER A 863 32.54 -39.53 11.82
C SER A 863 33.55 -39.84 10.71
N VAL A 864 33.59 -39.02 9.67
CA VAL A 864 34.50 -39.19 8.52
C VAL A 864 35.95 -39.00 8.95
N ALA A 865 36.24 -38.00 9.79
CA ALA A 865 37.59 -37.74 10.25
C ALA A 865 38.16 -38.88 11.08
N GLN A 866 37.34 -39.56 11.91
CA GLN A 866 37.75 -40.75 12.65
C GLN A 866 37.90 -41.99 11.76
N ALA A 867 37.04 -42.16 10.76
CA ALA A 867 37.01 -43.39 9.95
C ALA A 867 38.07 -43.41 8.84
N VAL A 868 38.22 -42.31 8.09
CA VAL A 868 39.05 -42.26 6.87
C VAL A 868 40.07 -41.10 6.91
N GLY A 869 39.86 -40.11 7.78
CA GLY A 869 40.76 -38.99 7.98
C GLY A 869 40.11 -37.64 7.66
N TRP A 870 40.59 -36.58 8.33
CA TRP A 870 39.98 -35.24 8.29
C TRP A 870 39.98 -34.60 6.89
N ARG A 871 40.93 -34.96 6.02
CA ARG A 871 41.01 -34.44 4.64
C ARG A 871 39.77 -34.76 3.81
N TYR A 872 39.16 -35.94 4.04
CA TYR A 872 37.96 -36.36 3.34
C TYR A 872 36.73 -35.53 3.67
N VAL A 873 36.72 -34.81 4.81
CA VAL A 873 35.66 -33.85 5.14
C VAL A 873 35.60 -32.74 4.09
N PHE A 874 36.76 -32.23 3.66
CA PHE A 874 36.86 -31.20 2.62
C PHE A 874 36.50 -31.76 1.22
N PHE A 875 36.87 -33.00 0.90
CA PHE A 875 36.48 -33.64 -0.36
C PHE A 875 34.97 -33.88 -0.46
N ILE A 876 34.33 -34.34 0.61
CA ILE A 876 32.87 -34.49 0.68
C ILE A 876 32.19 -33.13 0.51
N TYR A 877 32.69 -32.11 1.22
CA TYR A 877 32.18 -30.75 1.07
C TYR A 877 32.30 -30.22 -0.35
N THR A 878 33.43 -30.49 -1.02
CA THR A 878 33.65 -30.15 -2.43
C THR A 878 32.61 -30.82 -3.32
N GLY A 879 32.32 -32.11 -3.10
CA GLY A 879 31.27 -32.82 -3.84
C GLY A 879 29.88 -32.21 -3.64
N LEU A 880 29.52 -31.85 -2.41
CA LEU A 880 28.23 -31.23 -2.09
C LEU A 880 28.08 -29.85 -2.72
N THR A 881 29.11 -28.99 -2.59
CA THR A 881 29.11 -27.63 -3.16
C THR A 881 29.14 -27.65 -4.70
N LEU A 882 29.86 -28.59 -5.31
CA LEU A 882 29.85 -28.79 -6.76
C LEU A 882 28.49 -29.29 -7.26
N THR A 883 27.84 -30.18 -6.52
CA THR A 883 26.48 -30.65 -6.84
C THR A 883 25.48 -29.50 -6.77
N ALA A 884 25.56 -28.67 -5.72
CA ALA A 884 24.74 -27.47 -5.59
C ALA A 884 25.01 -26.46 -6.72
N LEU A 885 26.28 -26.28 -7.12
CA LEU A 885 26.67 -25.42 -8.25
C LEU A 885 26.02 -25.89 -9.56
N VAL A 886 26.15 -27.18 -9.89
CA VAL A 886 25.60 -27.76 -11.13
C VAL A 886 24.08 -27.67 -11.11
N ALA A 887 23.44 -28.02 -9.98
CA ALA A 887 22.00 -27.91 -9.83
C ALA A 887 21.52 -26.46 -9.98
N ALA A 888 22.19 -25.50 -9.33
CA ALA A 888 21.86 -24.08 -9.41
C ALA A 888 22.04 -23.51 -10.82
N PHE A 889 23.02 -23.99 -11.59
CA PHE A 889 23.22 -23.56 -12.97
C PHE A 889 21.97 -23.84 -13.84
N PHE A 890 21.36 -25.02 -13.67
CA PHE A 890 20.17 -25.44 -14.41
C PHE A 890 18.85 -24.95 -13.80
N VAL A 891 18.76 -24.89 -12.47
CA VAL A 891 17.49 -24.64 -11.75
C VAL A 891 17.26 -23.15 -11.51
N LEU A 892 18.28 -22.38 -11.12
CA LEU A 892 18.09 -20.96 -10.84
C LEU A 892 17.78 -20.18 -12.15
N PRO A 893 16.81 -19.26 -12.14
CA PRO A 893 16.50 -18.44 -13.30
C PRO A 893 17.62 -17.46 -13.63
N ASN A 894 17.75 -17.12 -14.91
CA ASN A 894 18.84 -16.27 -15.41
C ASN A 894 18.69 -14.82 -14.97
N ASP A 895 19.81 -14.15 -14.73
CA ASP A 895 19.84 -12.72 -14.41
C ASP A 895 19.49 -11.88 -15.65
N GLU A 896 18.67 -10.84 -15.51
CA GLU A 896 18.38 -9.88 -16.59
C GLU A 896 19.65 -9.10 -16.99
N PRO A 897 19.81 -8.73 -18.28
CA PRO A 897 20.89 -7.85 -18.71
C PRO A 897 20.76 -6.47 -18.06
N PHE A 898 21.83 -6.03 -17.42
CA PHE A 898 21.92 -4.74 -16.74
C PHE A 898 21.61 -3.58 -17.72
N LYS A 899 20.56 -2.80 -17.45
CA LYS A 899 20.02 -1.77 -18.36
C LYS A 899 20.77 -0.43 -18.31
N GLY A 900 21.78 -0.29 -17.46
CA GLY A 900 22.61 0.92 -17.31
C GLY A 900 24.02 0.77 -17.87
N ASN A 901 24.86 1.79 -17.69
CA ASN A 901 26.26 1.75 -18.09
C ASN A 901 27.09 1.02 -17.01
N MET A 902 27.18 -0.30 -17.11
CA MET A 902 27.78 -1.19 -16.10
C MET A 902 29.20 -0.76 -15.69
N ARG A 903 29.98 -0.22 -16.63
CA ARG A 903 31.34 0.28 -16.37
C ARG A 903 31.35 1.51 -15.46
N GLN A 904 30.32 2.35 -15.55
CA GLN A 904 30.19 3.57 -14.76
C GLN A 904 29.67 3.27 -13.34
N GLU A 905 28.70 2.36 -13.20
CA GLU A 905 28.26 1.91 -11.86
C GLU A 905 29.32 1.05 -11.15
N ALA A 906 30.03 0.18 -11.86
CA ALA A 906 31.14 -0.56 -11.29
C ALA A 906 32.30 0.36 -10.86
N ALA A 907 32.48 1.51 -11.52
CA ALA A 907 33.44 2.53 -11.11
C ALA A 907 32.97 3.37 -9.91
N ASN A 908 31.67 3.36 -9.60
CA ASN A 908 31.09 4.05 -8.45
C ASN A 908 31.13 3.23 -7.14
N ILE A 909 31.63 1.99 -7.18
CA ILE A 909 31.83 1.17 -5.97
C ILE A 909 33.06 1.67 -5.21
N ASP A 910 32.95 1.81 -3.89
CA ASP A 910 34.07 2.16 -3.02
C ASP A 910 34.99 0.96 -2.72
N TYR A 911 35.80 0.57 -3.69
CA TYR A 911 36.80 -0.50 -3.49
C TYR A 911 37.85 -0.14 -2.44
N PHE A 912 38.16 1.16 -2.29
CA PHE A 912 39.17 1.61 -1.34
C PHE A 912 38.67 1.46 0.10
N GLY A 913 37.47 1.94 0.40
CA GLY A 913 36.83 1.76 1.70
C GLY A 913 36.70 0.27 2.07
N ALA A 914 36.32 -0.58 1.11
CA ALA A 914 36.19 -2.02 1.32
C ALA A 914 37.53 -2.68 1.64
N PHE A 915 38.59 -2.29 0.94
CA PHE A 915 39.95 -2.79 1.20
C PHE A 915 40.46 -2.33 2.58
N VAL A 916 40.36 -1.05 2.90
CA VAL A 916 40.88 -0.48 4.16
C VAL A 916 40.15 -1.08 5.36
N SER A 917 38.83 -1.18 5.33
CA SER A 917 38.05 -1.80 6.41
C SER A 917 38.43 -3.28 6.63
N THR A 918 38.45 -4.07 5.55
CA THR A 918 38.82 -5.50 5.61
C THR A 918 40.23 -5.70 6.13
N ALA A 919 41.20 -4.95 5.61
CA ALA A 919 42.59 -5.02 6.04
C ALA A 919 42.76 -4.62 7.51
N SER A 920 42.04 -3.59 7.96
CA SER A 920 42.09 -3.12 9.36
C SER A 920 41.56 -4.19 10.31
N ILE A 921 40.43 -4.81 10.01
CA ILE A 921 39.84 -5.87 10.85
C ILE A 921 40.77 -7.09 10.93
N ILE A 922 41.33 -7.52 9.80
CA ILE A 922 42.27 -8.66 9.75
C ILE A 922 43.51 -8.37 10.59
N LEU A 923 44.12 -7.18 10.46
CA LEU A 923 45.29 -6.78 11.24
C LEU A 923 44.98 -6.63 12.73
N PHE A 924 43.77 -6.17 13.07
CA PHE A 924 43.33 -6.04 14.46
C PHE A 924 43.19 -7.41 15.12
N ILE A 925 42.50 -8.34 14.48
CA ILE A 925 42.36 -9.71 14.99
C ILE A 925 43.74 -10.40 15.03
N TYR A 926 44.58 -10.18 14.03
CA TYR A 926 45.95 -10.69 14.05
C TYR A 926 46.73 -10.20 15.26
N ALA A 927 46.65 -8.91 15.58
CA ALA A 927 47.35 -8.35 16.73
C ALA A 927 46.86 -8.95 18.06
N ILE A 928 45.54 -9.11 18.22
CA ILE A 928 44.95 -9.71 19.42
C ILE A 928 45.43 -11.17 19.58
N SER A 929 45.35 -11.96 18.51
CA SER A 929 45.76 -13.36 18.53
C SER A 929 47.27 -13.55 18.73
N ALA A 930 48.09 -12.68 18.16
CA ALA A 930 49.55 -12.76 18.31
C ALA A 930 50.03 -12.32 19.71
N GLY A 931 49.20 -11.61 20.47
CA GLY A 931 49.53 -11.04 21.78
C GLY A 931 49.89 -12.08 22.85
N THR A 932 49.26 -13.25 22.84
CA THR A 932 49.48 -14.31 23.84
C THR A 932 50.78 -15.08 23.64
N GLU A 933 51.23 -15.25 22.40
CA GLU A 933 52.45 -16.02 22.10
C GLU A 933 53.69 -15.14 21.97
N ALA A 934 53.61 -14.04 21.20
CA ALA A 934 54.74 -13.15 20.96
C ALA A 934 54.95 -12.12 22.09
N GLY A 935 53.96 -11.98 22.98
CA GLY A 935 53.90 -10.97 24.03
C GLY A 935 53.37 -9.64 23.52
N TRP A 936 52.54 -8.99 24.32
CA TRP A 936 51.87 -7.72 24.00
C TRP A 936 52.82 -6.54 23.71
N SER A 937 54.06 -6.62 24.17
CA SER A 937 55.11 -5.62 23.92
C SER A 937 55.93 -5.85 22.65
N SER A 938 55.71 -6.97 21.94
CA SER A 938 56.45 -7.27 20.71
C SER A 938 56.04 -6.33 19.57
N ALA A 939 57.02 -5.93 18.75
CA ALA A 939 56.79 -5.18 17.53
C ALA A 939 55.86 -5.92 16.55
N SER A 940 55.85 -7.27 16.57
CA SER A 940 54.95 -8.09 15.76
C SER A 940 53.48 -7.99 16.18
N VAL A 941 53.18 -7.43 17.36
CA VAL A 941 51.83 -7.21 17.89
C VAL A 941 51.47 -5.73 17.81
N LEU A 942 52.36 -4.86 18.28
CA LEU A 942 52.12 -3.42 18.32
C LEU A 942 52.02 -2.78 16.93
N ALA A 943 52.86 -3.18 15.96
CA ALA A 943 52.81 -2.58 14.63
C ALA A 943 51.49 -2.90 13.89
N PRO A 944 51.03 -4.17 13.81
CA PRO A 944 49.71 -4.48 13.24
C PRO A 944 48.56 -3.84 14.01
N LEU A 945 48.65 -3.76 15.34
CA LEU A 945 47.62 -3.10 16.16
C LEU A 945 47.50 -1.61 15.81
N ILE A 946 48.61 -0.88 15.80
CA ILE A 946 48.63 0.55 15.45
C ILE A 946 48.14 0.75 14.02
N VAL A 947 48.63 -0.05 13.06
CA VAL A 947 48.20 0.04 11.66
C VAL A 947 46.71 -0.25 11.52
N SER A 948 46.16 -1.21 12.27
CA SER A 948 44.73 -1.50 12.26
C SER A 948 43.89 -0.35 12.83
N LEU A 949 44.31 0.27 13.92
CA LEU A 949 43.62 1.42 14.52
C LEU A 949 43.69 2.65 13.61
N CYS A 950 44.86 2.91 13.02
CA CYS A 950 45.03 3.93 12.00
C CYS A 950 44.17 3.65 10.76
N GLY A 951 44.11 2.39 10.32
CA GLY A 951 43.29 1.96 9.20
C GLY A 951 41.79 2.16 9.46
N CYS A 952 41.30 1.81 10.65
CA CYS A 952 39.93 2.12 11.08
C CYS A 952 39.65 3.63 11.07
N ALA A 953 40.60 4.45 11.54
CA ALA A 953 40.47 5.91 11.51
C ALA A 953 40.46 6.46 10.07
N VAL A 954 41.31 5.92 9.19
CA VAL A 954 41.35 6.24 7.75
C VAL A 954 40.04 5.83 7.07
N PHE A 955 39.49 4.66 7.40
CA PHE A 955 38.21 4.21 6.88
C PHE A 955 37.08 5.16 7.27
N VAL A 956 36.96 5.53 8.56
CA VAL A 956 35.95 6.49 9.03
C VAL A 956 36.12 7.86 8.36
N TRP A 957 37.36 8.32 8.20
CA TRP A 957 37.66 9.57 7.52
C TRP A 957 37.31 9.53 6.03
N TRP A 958 37.59 8.41 5.36
CA TRP A 958 37.31 8.19 3.95
C TRP A 958 35.81 8.12 3.68
N GLU A 959 35.07 7.32 4.45
CA GLU A 959 33.60 7.19 4.35
C GLU A 959 32.87 8.54 4.50
N ARG A 960 33.41 9.46 5.31
CA ARG A 960 32.84 10.82 5.45
C ARG A 960 33.05 11.71 4.23
N ARG A 961 33.95 11.35 3.30
CA ARG A 961 34.37 12.15 2.15
C ARG A 961 34.15 11.48 0.79
N ALA A 962 33.98 10.17 0.78
CA ALA A 962 33.75 9.40 -0.44
C ALA A 962 32.47 9.90 -1.14
N ALA A 963 32.52 9.99 -2.47
CA ALA A 963 31.37 10.40 -3.28
C ALA A 963 30.23 9.36 -3.21
N ASN A 964 30.58 8.08 -3.04
CA ASN A 964 29.67 6.95 -2.87
C ASN A 964 30.17 6.07 -1.71
N PRO A 965 29.93 6.47 -0.44
CA PRO A 965 30.40 5.72 0.73
C PRO A 965 29.80 4.31 0.79
N LEU A 966 30.54 3.31 1.31
CA LEU A 966 29.97 2.00 1.59
C LEU A 966 28.87 2.10 2.66
N ILE A 967 29.06 2.97 3.65
CA ILE A 967 28.13 3.19 4.76
C ILE A 967 27.66 4.63 4.74
N PRO A 968 26.41 4.90 4.32
CA PRO A 968 25.86 6.24 4.37
C PRO A 968 25.94 6.81 5.80
N PRO A 969 26.51 8.00 6.02
CA PRO A 969 26.65 8.56 7.37
C PRO A 969 25.31 8.82 8.06
N THR A 970 24.23 8.96 7.29
CA THR A 970 22.85 9.06 7.78
C THR A 970 22.29 7.75 8.36
N PHE A 971 22.96 6.62 8.15
CA PHE A 971 22.55 5.32 8.67
C PHE A 971 22.76 5.20 10.18
N PHE A 972 23.84 5.77 10.71
CA PHE A 972 24.14 5.73 12.14
C PHE A 972 23.29 6.76 12.89
N ASN A 973 22.21 6.27 13.51
CA ASN A 973 21.43 6.99 14.50
C ASN A 973 21.52 6.24 15.84
N HIS A 974 20.92 6.80 16.90
CA HIS A 974 20.98 6.21 18.24
C HIS A 974 20.41 4.77 18.29
N GLN A 975 19.41 4.45 17.46
CA GLN A 975 18.77 3.14 17.41
C GLN A 975 19.61 2.12 16.65
N THR A 976 19.98 2.44 15.41
CA THR A 976 20.75 1.55 14.54
C THR A 976 22.08 1.22 15.17
N THR A 977 22.76 2.22 15.75
CA THR A 977 24.04 2.05 16.45
C THR A 977 23.90 1.10 17.64
N LEU A 978 22.86 1.26 18.45
CA LEU A 978 22.67 0.41 19.61
C LEU A 978 22.35 -1.04 19.21
N ILE A 979 21.47 -1.25 18.22
CA ILE A 979 21.13 -2.58 17.75
C ILE A 979 22.38 -3.29 17.21
N LEU A 980 23.26 -2.57 16.49
CA LEU A 980 24.54 -3.12 16.04
C LEU A 980 25.44 -3.49 17.23
N ILE A 981 25.59 -2.63 18.24
CA ILE A 981 26.39 -2.94 19.45
C ILE A 981 25.83 -4.18 20.16
N MET A 982 24.52 -4.27 20.36
CA MET A 982 23.89 -5.43 21.00
C MET A 982 24.06 -6.70 20.17
N THR A 983 23.93 -6.60 18.84
CA THR A 983 24.20 -7.72 17.92
C THR A 983 25.63 -8.21 18.05
N PHE A 984 26.60 -7.29 18.09
CA PHE A 984 28.01 -7.62 18.29
C PHE A 984 28.22 -8.41 19.59
N LEU A 985 27.72 -7.91 20.72
CA LEU A 985 27.89 -8.53 22.04
C LEU A 985 27.26 -9.93 22.13
N VAL A 986 26.08 -10.11 21.53
CA VAL A 986 25.37 -11.40 21.54
C VAL A 986 26.08 -12.44 20.67
N PHE A 987 26.54 -12.05 19.48
CA PHE A 987 27.27 -12.95 18.58
C PHE A 987 28.68 -13.29 19.06
N PHE A 988 29.33 -12.34 19.74
CA PHE A 988 30.56 -12.56 20.48
C PHE A 988 30.39 -13.73 21.46
N ALA A 989 29.41 -13.63 22.35
CA ALA A 989 29.20 -14.63 23.39
C ALA A 989 28.67 -15.97 22.85
N PHE A 990 27.81 -15.96 21.83
CA PHE A 990 27.21 -17.19 21.30
C PHE A 990 28.23 -18.09 20.61
N ASN A 991 29.05 -17.55 19.71
CA ASN A 991 30.05 -18.35 19.00
C ASN A 991 31.18 -18.80 19.92
N GLY A 992 31.58 -17.93 20.84
CA GLY A 992 32.47 -18.26 21.93
C GLY A 992 31.98 -19.46 22.75
N PHE A 993 30.74 -19.37 23.24
CA PHE A 993 30.07 -20.47 23.93
C PHE A 993 30.06 -21.75 23.10
N ALA A 994 29.71 -21.69 21.81
CA ALA A 994 29.62 -22.88 20.95
C ALA A 994 30.97 -23.61 20.82
N VAL A 995 32.06 -22.86 20.66
CA VAL A 995 33.42 -23.42 20.59
C VAL A 995 33.81 -24.05 21.93
N PHE A 996 33.68 -23.30 23.03
CA PHE A 996 34.11 -23.77 24.35
C PHE A 996 33.21 -24.86 24.94
N ALA A 997 31.93 -24.91 24.59
CA ALA A 997 31.05 -26.01 24.94
C ALA A 997 31.51 -27.30 24.24
N ASN A 998 31.84 -27.24 22.94
CA ASN A 998 32.42 -28.37 22.21
C ASN A 998 33.76 -28.82 22.82
N LEU A 999 34.68 -27.89 23.08
CA LEU A 999 35.97 -28.19 23.72
C LEU A 999 35.82 -28.74 25.15
N SER A 1000 34.82 -28.28 25.90
CA SER A 1000 34.53 -28.82 27.23
C SER A 1000 34.05 -30.26 27.15
N LEU A 1001 33.14 -30.57 26.22
CA LEU A 1001 32.66 -31.94 26.01
C LEU A 1001 33.78 -32.89 25.55
N SER A 1002 34.71 -32.42 24.70
CA SER A 1002 35.84 -33.23 24.26
C SER A 1002 36.97 -33.35 25.29
N ASN A 1003 37.39 -32.25 25.90
CA ASN A 1003 38.63 -32.20 26.68
C ASN A 1003 38.40 -32.37 28.19
N VAL A 1004 37.26 -31.88 28.71
CA VAL A 1004 36.91 -31.99 30.14
C VAL A 1004 36.07 -33.25 30.39
N TYR A 1005 34.99 -33.46 29.62
CA TYR A 1005 34.16 -34.67 29.72
C TYR A 1005 34.77 -35.90 29.04
N ARG A 1006 35.83 -35.72 28.24
CA ARG A 1006 36.55 -36.80 27.54
C ARG A 1006 35.68 -37.63 26.60
N TYR A 1007 34.64 -37.02 26.03
CA TYR A 1007 33.82 -37.68 25.03
C TYR A 1007 34.56 -37.80 23.70
N SER A 1008 34.34 -38.91 22.99
CA SER A 1008 34.83 -39.06 21.62
C SER A 1008 34.20 -38.02 20.70
N THR A 1009 34.83 -37.72 19.57
CA THR A 1009 34.34 -36.73 18.59
C THR A 1009 32.90 -37.00 18.15
N VAL A 1010 32.54 -38.27 17.90
CA VAL A 1010 31.14 -38.65 17.57
C VAL A 1010 30.21 -38.48 18.77
N LEU A 1011 30.65 -38.87 19.96
CA LEU A 1011 29.82 -38.74 21.16
C LEU A 1011 29.56 -37.27 21.53
N THR A 1012 30.55 -36.39 21.34
CA THR A 1012 30.39 -34.94 21.48
C THR A 1012 29.35 -34.41 20.50
N ALA A 1013 29.39 -34.81 19.22
CA ALA A 1013 28.38 -34.43 18.24
C ALA A 1013 26.96 -34.85 18.65
N VAL A 1014 26.80 -36.08 19.17
CA VAL A 1014 25.51 -36.58 19.68
C VAL A 1014 24.98 -35.73 20.83
N HIS A 1015 25.84 -35.33 21.76
CA HIS A 1015 25.45 -34.48 22.89
C HIS A 1015 25.16 -33.02 22.49
N LEU A 1016 25.53 -32.58 21.29
CA LEU A 1016 25.19 -31.26 20.74
C LEU A 1016 23.86 -31.25 19.96
N ILE A 1017 23.26 -32.42 19.66
CA ILE A 1017 21.96 -32.53 18.98
C ILE A 1017 20.84 -31.66 19.59
N PRO A 1018 20.73 -31.47 20.92
CA PRO A 1018 19.70 -30.60 21.48
C PRO A 1018 19.75 -29.18 20.92
N MET A 1019 20.94 -28.65 20.59
CA MET A 1019 21.08 -27.34 19.93
C MET A 1019 20.38 -27.33 18.57
N MET A 1020 20.49 -28.41 17.78
CA MET A 1020 19.81 -28.56 16.49
C MET A 1020 18.29 -28.55 16.66
N VAL A 1021 17.78 -29.38 17.58
CA VAL A 1021 16.34 -29.59 17.75
C VAL A 1021 15.68 -28.32 18.28
N VAL A 1022 16.26 -27.73 19.33
CA VAL A 1022 15.73 -26.51 19.95
C VAL A 1022 15.91 -25.32 19.02
N GLY A 1023 17.05 -25.19 18.34
CA GLY A 1023 17.28 -24.11 17.39
C GLY A 1023 16.35 -24.16 16.19
N PHE A 1024 16.20 -25.34 15.58
CA PHE A 1024 15.26 -25.52 14.48
C PHE A 1024 13.82 -25.19 14.90
N ALA A 1025 13.39 -25.67 16.07
CA ALA A 1025 12.06 -25.38 16.61
C ALA A 1025 11.88 -23.88 16.91
N THR A 1026 12.89 -23.23 17.50
CA THR A 1026 12.83 -21.82 17.90
C THR A 1026 12.90 -20.89 16.71
N ALA A 1027 13.80 -21.13 15.75
CA ALA A 1027 13.87 -20.37 14.49
C ALA A 1027 12.55 -20.45 13.70
N SER A 1028 11.91 -21.62 13.70
CA SER A 1028 10.61 -21.82 13.04
C SER A 1028 9.44 -21.14 13.78
N ALA A 1029 9.45 -21.15 15.11
CA ALA A 1029 8.36 -20.62 15.94
C ALA A 1029 8.43 -19.10 16.15
N THR A 1030 9.64 -18.53 16.25
CA THR A 1030 9.85 -17.12 16.64
C THR A 1030 9.19 -16.14 15.66
N GLY A 1031 9.25 -16.41 14.35
CA GLY A 1031 8.61 -15.56 13.34
C GLY A 1031 7.07 -15.46 13.52
N TYR A 1032 6.44 -16.50 14.06
CA TYR A 1032 5.01 -16.51 14.35
C TYR A 1032 4.66 -15.85 15.69
N ILE A 1033 5.49 -16.03 16.71
CA ILE A 1033 5.24 -15.53 18.07
C ILE A 1033 5.45 -14.01 18.13
N VAL A 1034 6.54 -13.51 17.55
CA VAL A 1034 6.89 -12.07 17.61
C VAL A 1034 5.90 -11.22 16.80
N THR A 1035 5.31 -11.77 15.73
CA THR A 1035 4.27 -11.08 14.94
C THR A 1035 2.91 -11.01 15.65
N ARG A 1036 2.67 -11.88 16.64
CA ARG A 1036 1.41 -11.95 17.38
C ARG A 1036 1.43 -11.19 18.71
N TYR A 1037 2.61 -11.00 19.30
CA TYR A 1037 2.81 -10.30 20.57
C TYR A 1037 3.72 -9.08 20.39
N PRO A 1038 3.15 -7.87 20.21
CA PRO A 1038 3.90 -6.65 19.85
C PRO A 1038 4.67 -6.01 21.02
N ALA A 1039 5.10 -6.79 22.00
CA ALA A 1039 5.90 -6.34 23.14
C ALA A 1039 7.34 -6.86 22.99
N PRO A 1040 8.30 -6.06 22.47
CA PRO A 1040 9.66 -6.54 22.26
C PRO A 1040 10.47 -6.73 23.56
N LEU A 1041 10.12 -6.02 24.65
CA LEU A 1041 10.90 -6.09 25.90
C LEU A 1041 10.89 -7.45 26.58
N PRO A 1042 9.73 -8.11 26.80
CA PRO A 1042 9.70 -9.40 27.49
C PRO A 1042 10.48 -10.47 26.73
N PHE A 1043 10.40 -10.50 25.39
CA PHE A 1043 11.18 -11.43 24.58
C PHE A 1043 12.68 -11.12 24.59
N LEU A 1044 13.05 -9.84 24.56
CA LEU A 1044 14.44 -9.42 24.68
C LEU A 1044 15.03 -9.81 26.04
N VAL A 1045 14.33 -9.52 27.13
CA VAL A 1045 14.75 -9.92 28.49
C VAL A 1045 14.81 -11.45 28.60
N PHE A 1046 13.77 -12.15 28.16
CA PHE A 1046 13.71 -13.61 28.20
C PHE A 1046 14.89 -14.25 27.46
N GLY A 1047 15.16 -13.81 26.24
CA GLY A 1047 16.25 -14.36 25.44
C GLY A 1047 17.62 -14.15 26.09
N HIS A 1048 17.88 -12.95 26.62
CA HIS A 1048 19.16 -12.66 27.28
C HIS A 1048 19.30 -13.47 28.57
N LEU A 1049 18.24 -13.60 29.38
CA LEU A 1049 18.26 -14.41 30.59
C LEU A 1049 18.51 -15.90 30.29
N CYS A 1050 17.94 -16.44 29.21
CA CYS A 1050 18.22 -17.81 28.78
C CYS A 1050 19.70 -18.00 28.42
N MET A 1051 20.28 -17.08 27.63
CA MET A 1051 21.69 -17.17 27.27
C MET A 1051 22.63 -16.99 28.48
N ILE A 1052 22.33 -16.06 29.39
CA ILE A 1052 23.08 -15.86 30.64
C ILE A 1052 23.02 -17.14 31.49
N ALA A 1053 21.84 -17.73 31.65
CA ALA A 1053 21.68 -18.98 32.38
C ALA A 1053 22.48 -20.13 31.75
N ALA A 1054 22.50 -20.24 30.41
CA ALA A 1054 23.29 -21.23 29.71
C ALA A 1054 24.80 -21.07 29.96
N CYS A 1055 25.32 -19.84 29.85
CA CYS A 1055 26.72 -19.54 30.16
C CYS A 1055 27.06 -19.90 31.62
N ILE A 1056 26.20 -19.54 32.58
CA ILE A 1056 26.40 -19.87 34.00
C ILE A 1056 26.41 -21.39 34.22
N CYS A 1057 25.49 -22.13 33.61
CA CYS A 1057 25.44 -23.59 33.73
C CYS A 1057 26.74 -24.26 33.25
N PHE A 1058 27.31 -23.81 32.12
CA PHE A 1058 28.60 -24.33 31.64
C PHE A 1058 29.78 -23.85 32.48
N ALA A 1059 29.76 -22.59 32.95
CA ALA A 1059 30.80 -22.05 33.81
C ALA A 1059 30.92 -22.81 35.14
N LEU A 1060 29.79 -23.30 35.67
CA LEU A 1060 29.69 -24.10 36.90
C LEU A 1060 29.86 -25.61 36.66
N SER A 1061 29.95 -26.04 35.40
CA SER A 1061 29.99 -27.45 35.08
C SER A 1061 31.32 -28.09 35.50
N THR A 1062 31.22 -29.26 36.14
CA THR A 1062 32.39 -30.03 36.60
C THR A 1062 32.28 -31.48 36.11
N GLU A 1063 33.40 -32.21 36.11
CA GLU A 1063 33.46 -33.62 35.68
C GLU A 1063 32.49 -34.54 36.45
N ASN A 1064 32.17 -34.19 37.70
CA ASN A 1064 31.29 -34.97 38.57
C ASN A 1064 29.79 -34.71 38.31
N ILE A 1065 29.45 -33.66 37.55
CA ILE A 1065 28.06 -33.29 37.27
C ILE A 1065 27.62 -33.97 35.98
N THR A 1066 26.49 -34.68 36.06
CA THR A 1066 25.93 -35.38 34.90
C THR A 1066 25.57 -34.41 33.78
N TYR A 1067 25.74 -34.84 32.53
CA TYR A 1067 25.36 -34.07 31.34
C TYR A 1067 23.94 -33.50 31.43
N TRP A 1068 22.99 -34.29 31.94
CA TRP A 1068 21.58 -33.92 32.06
C TRP A 1068 21.30 -32.80 33.05
N ALA A 1069 22.17 -32.59 34.06
CA ALA A 1069 21.93 -31.62 35.11
C ALA A 1069 22.26 -30.18 34.68
N LEU A 1070 23.36 -29.96 33.95
CA LEU A 1070 23.82 -28.61 33.57
C LEU A 1070 24.08 -28.45 32.07
N ALA A 1071 24.76 -29.40 31.42
CA ALA A 1071 25.13 -29.27 30.01
C ALA A 1071 23.91 -29.31 29.08
N PHE A 1072 23.00 -30.28 29.25
CA PHE A 1072 21.79 -30.39 28.43
C PHE A 1072 20.89 -29.15 28.52
N PRO A 1073 20.49 -28.67 29.73
CA PRO A 1073 19.69 -27.45 29.83
C PRO A 1073 20.40 -26.24 29.23
N ALA A 1074 21.71 -26.10 29.41
CA ALA A 1074 22.47 -24.99 28.86
C ALA A 1074 22.48 -24.98 27.33
N LEU A 1075 22.69 -26.14 26.69
CA LEU A 1075 22.65 -26.28 25.23
C LEU A 1075 21.25 -25.96 24.65
N CYS A 1076 20.19 -26.25 25.39
CA CYS A 1076 18.83 -25.84 25.00
C CYS A 1076 18.63 -24.33 25.17
N LEU A 1077 19.00 -23.79 26.35
CA LEU A 1077 18.77 -22.39 26.71
C LEU A 1077 19.57 -21.41 25.85
N ILE A 1078 20.82 -21.75 25.47
CA ILE A 1078 21.66 -20.87 24.67
C ILE A 1078 21.04 -20.59 23.30
N VAL A 1079 20.54 -21.64 22.62
CA VAL A 1079 19.96 -21.51 21.28
C VAL A 1079 18.56 -20.92 21.35
N LEU A 1080 17.75 -21.32 22.36
CA LEU A 1080 16.44 -20.72 22.60
C LEU A 1080 16.55 -19.20 22.81
N GLY A 1081 17.53 -18.75 23.60
CA GLY A 1081 17.73 -17.33 23.85
C GLY A 1081 18.29 -16.59 22.65
N PHE A 1082 19.31 -17.17 22.00
CA PHE A 1082 19.98 -16.59 20.85
C PHE A 1082 19.04 -16.38 19.66
N ASP A 1083 18.27 -17.41 19.28
CA ASP A 1083 17.37 -17.33 18.12
C ASP A 1083 16.24 -16.31 18.33
N VAL A 1084 15.74 -16.17 19.56
CA VAL A 1084 14.76 -15.14 19.91
C VAL A 1084 15.37 -13.74 19.76
N ILE A 1085 16.57 -13.53 20.31
CA ILE A 1085 17.25 -12.23 20.25
C ILE A 1085 17.64 -11.87 18.81
N PHE A 1086 18.19 -12.80 18.05
CA PHE A 1086 18.65 -12.53 16.69
C PHE A 1086 17.49 -12.13 15.77
N ASN A 1087 16.35 -12.82 15.88
CA ASN A 1087 15.14 -12.44 15.16
C ASN A 1087 14.63 -11.06 15.58
N LEU A 1088 14.65 -10.74 16.89
CA LEU A 1088 14.28 -9.41 17.38
C LEU A 1088 15.20 -8.32 16.83
N PHE A 1089 16.51 -8.52 16.80
CA PHE A 1089 17.46 -7.55 16.27
C PHE A 1089 17.26 -7.32 14.78
N ASN A 1090 17.00 -8.38 14.00
CA ASN A 1090 16.63 -8.25 12.60
C ASN A 1090 15.36 -7.42 12.41
N ILE A 1091 14.30 -7.70 13.16
CA ILE A 1091 13.03 -6.96 13.07
C ILE A 1091 13.23 -5.49 13.47
N LEU A 1092 13.89 -5.23 14.60
CA LEU A 1092 14.15 -3.88 15.10
C LEU A 1092 15.00 -3.07 14.11
N MET A 1093 16.06 -3.68 13.55
CA MET A 1093 16.92 -3.06 12.55
C MET A 1093 16.12 -2.66 11.31
N MET A 1094 15.32 -3.59 10.76
CA MET A 1094 14.51 -3.33 9.56
C MET A 1094 13.42 -2.28 9.78
N SER A 1095 12.91 -2.17 11.01
CA SER A 1095 11.94 -1.14 11.39
C SER A 1095 12.55 0.24 11.63
N SER A 1096 13.85 0.30 11.95
CA SER A 1096 14.57 1.54 12.25
C SER A 1096 15.06 2.31 11.01
N VAL A 1097 14.86 1.73 9.81
CA VAL A 1097 15.33 2.28 8.53
C VAL A 1097 14.21 2.36 7.50
N ALA A 1098 14.31 3.32 6.57
CA ALA A 1098 13.39 3.43 5.44
C ALA A 1098 13.42 2.17 4.57
N GLU A 1099 12.32 1.87 3.88
CA GLU A 1099 12.15 0.65 3.08
C GLU A 1099 13.24 0.45 2.03
N GLU A 1100 13.69 1.54 1.41
CA GLU A 1100 14.78 1.58 0.43
C GLU A 1100 16.17 1.25 1.00
N HIS A 1101 16.33 1.22 2.32
CA HIS A 1101 17.60 0.94 3.00
C HIS A 1101 17.60 -0.39 3.79
N ARG A 1102 16.50 -1.16 3.76
CA ARG A 1102 16.38 -2.42 4.52
C ARG A 1102 17.43 -3.48 4.11
N SER A 1103 17.69 -3.63 2.81
CA SER A 1103 18.73 -4.57 2.33
C SER A 1103 20.12 -4.20 2.85
N PHE A 1104 20.46 -2.91 2.81
CA PHE A 1104 21.71 -2.39 3.38
C PHE A 1104 21.78 -2.62 4.90
N ALA A 1105 20.71 -2.36 5.63
CA ALA A 1105 20.64 -2.58 7.08
C ALA A 1105 20.83 -4.06 7.46
N GLY A 1106 20.26 -4.99 6.68
CA GLY A 1106 20.47 -6.43 6.86
C GLY A 1106 21.91 -6.87 6.57
N GLY A 1107 22.54 -6.29 5.54
CA GLY A 1107 23.96 -6.50 5.25
C GLY A 1107 24.86 -5.98 6.38
N MET A 1108 24.54 -4.81 6.93
CA MET A 1108 25.25 -4.23 8.08
C MET A 1108 25.13 -5.12 9.32
N LEU A 1109 23.93 -5.61 9.61
CA LEU A 1109 23.68 -6.50 10.74
C LEU A 1109 24.49 -7.80 10.59
N ASN A 1110 24.51 -8.41 9.40
CA ASN A 1110 25.33 -9.61 9.15
C ASN A 1110 26.85 -9.34 9.21
N THR A 1111 27.29 -8.14 8.82
CA THR A 1111 28.71 -7.75 8.94
C THR A 1111 29.13 -7.72 10.41
N ILE A 1112 28.28 -7.12 11.26
CA ILE A 1112 28.50 -7.09 12.71
C ILE A 1112 28.40 -8.48 13.34
N VAL A 1113 27.52 -9.33 12.85
CA VAL A 1113 27.45 -10.75 13.24
C VAL A 1113 28.82 -11.43 13.06
N GLN A 1114 29.44 -11.29 11.89
CA GLN A 1114 30.73 -11.92 11.63
C GLN A 1114 31.87 -11.30 12.43
N LEU A 1115 31.84 -9.98 12.61
CA LEU A 1115 32.81 -9.28 13.47
C LEU A 1115 32.72 -9.73 14.92
N GLY A 1116 31.50 -9.79 15.48
CA GLY A 1116 31.25 -10.28 16.83
C GLY A 1116 31.72 -11.71 16.99
N SER A 1117 31.37 -12.58 16.05
CA SER A 1117 31.74 -14.00 16.08
C SER A 1117 33.26 -14.20 16.04
N GLY A 1118 33.96 -13.55 15.11
CA GLY A 1118 35.41 -13.68 14.96
C GLY A 1118 36.19 -13.09 16.14
N LEU A 1119 35.80 -11.90 16.62
CA LEU A 1119 36.42 -11.28 17.80
C LEU A 1119 36.12 -12.04 19.09
N GLY A 1120 34.91 -12.59 19.22
CA GLY A 1120 34.50 -13.47 20.33
C GLY A 1120 35.44 -14.64 20.49
N ILE A 1121 35.57 -15.44 19.42
CA ILE A 1121 36.44 -16.61 19.41
C ILE A 1121 37.89 -16.21 19.72
N ALA A 1122 38.43 -15.17 19.07
CA ALA A 1122 39.81 -14.74 19.27
C ALA A 1122 40.11 -14.30 20.71
N ILE A 1123 39.27 -13.43 21.29
CA ILE A 1123 39.48 -12.91 22.65
C ILE A 1123 39.25 -14.01 23.68
N GLU A 1124 38.22 -14.84 23.53
CA GLU A 1124 37.97 -15.92 24.48
C GLU A 1124 39.06 -17.00 24.44
N PHE A 1125 39.60 -17.37 23.27
CA PHE A 1125 40.80 -18.23 23.20
C PHE A 1125 42.01 -17.60 23.87
N THR A 1126 42.24 -16.31 23.62
CA THR A 1126 43.34 -15.56 24.23
C THR A 1126 43.24 -15.60 25.76
N VAL A 1127 42.03 -15.37 26.30
CA VAL A 1127 41.80 -15.42 27.74
C VAL A 1127 41.92 -16.86 28.27
N ALA A 1128 41.28 -17.84 27.64
CA ALA A 1128 41.35 -19.24 28.05
C ALA A 1128 42.81 -19.70 28.14
N ASN A 1129 43.60 -19.49 27.08
CA ASN A 1129 44.99 -19.91 27.03
C ASN A 1129 45.85 -19.17 28.06
N SER A 1130 45.59 -17.88 28.30
CA SER A 1130 46.29 -17.11 29.34
C SER A 1130 46.05 -17.65 30.76
N VAL A 1131 44.86 -18.21 31.02
CA VAL A 1131 44.50 -18.80 32.33
C VAL A 1131 45.03 -20.23 32.44
N THR A 1132 44.95 -21.01 31.36
CA THR A 1132 45.48 -22.38 31.32
C THR A 1132 47.01 -22.41 31.37
N ALA A 1133 47.68 -21.36 30.89
CA ALA A 1133 49.14 -21.17 30.93
C ALA A 1133 49.95 -22.37 30.39
N GLY A 1134 49.42 -23.07 29.38
CA GLY A 1134 50.03 -24.27 28.79
C GLY A 1134 49.99 -25.52 29.67
N SER A 1135 49.26 -25.49 30.79
CA SER A 1135 49.06 -26.66 31.66
C SER A 1135 48.28 -27.76 30.95
N ARG A 1136 48.69 -29.02 31.16
CA ARG A 1136 47.98 -30.21 30.70
C ARG A 1136 46.98 -30.76 31.73
N ASP A 1137 46.89 -30.12 32.91
CA ASP A 1137 45.93 -30.51 33.94
C ASP A 1137 44.51 -30.12 33.53
N VAL A 1138 43.59 -31.08 33.59
CA VAL A 1138 42.19 -30.87 33.24
C VAL A 1138 41.53 -29.84 34.15
N ALA A 1139 41.98 -29.71 35.41
CA ALA A 1139 41.48 -28.71 36.33
C ALA A 1139 41.78 -27.27 35.85
N GLU A 1140 42.98 -27.02 35.32
CA GLU A 1140 43.40 -25.72 34.79
C GLU A 1140 42.79 -25.43 33.41
N ILE A 1141 42.66 -26.44 32.56
CA ILE A 1141 41.93 -26.33 31.28
C ILE A 1141 40.47 -25.95 31.53
N ARG A 1142 39.80 -26.65 32.45
CA ARG A 1142 38.42 -26.34 32.86
C ARG A 1142 38.30 -24.92 33.41
N LYS A 1143 39.27 -24.46 34.20
CA LYS A 1143 39.29 -23.10 34.74
C LYS A 1143 39.39 -22.06 33.62
N GLY A 1144 40.25 -22.30 32.62
CA GLY A 1144 40.34 -21.46 31.42
C GLY A 1144 39.01 -21.39 30.67
N TYR A 1145 38.34 -22.52 30.45
CA TYR A 1145 37.04 -22.56 29.77
C TYR A 1145 35.91 -21.94 30.61
N SER A 1146 35.93 -22.12 31.93
CA SER A 1146 34.95 -21.49 32.83
C SER A 1146 34.99 -19.96 32.74
N VAL A 1147 36.19 -19.37 32.64
CA VAL A 1147 36.36 -17.91 32.49
C VAL A 1147 35.74 -17.40 31.19
N THR A 1148 35.83 -18.14 30.08
CA THR A 1148 35.22 -17.70 28.81
C THR A 1148 33.70 -17.68 28.90
N PHE A 1149 33.09 -18.67 29.57
CA PHE A 1149 31.65 -18.65 29.83
C PHE A 1149 31.22 -17.47 30.73
N TRP A 1150 32.02 -17.09 31.72
CA TRP A 1150 31.76 -15.90 32.53
C TRP A 1150 31.86 -14.60 31.72
N ILE A 1151 32.82 -14.49 30.80
CA ILE A 1151 32.94 -13.38 29.87
C ILE A 1151 31.71 -13.31 28.96
N GLY A 1152 31.31 -14.45 28.38
CA GLY A 1152 30.08 -14.54 27.58
C GLY A 1152 28.86 -14.04 28.36
N ALA A 1153 28.68 -14.50 29.61
CA ALA A 1153 27.58 -14.05 30.47
C ALA A 1153 27.62 -12.53 30.73
N ALA A 1154 28.81 -11.96 30.96
CA ALA A 1154 28.98 -10.52 31.19
C ALA A 1154 28.63 -9.69 29.94
N PHE A 1155 29.04 -10.14 28.75
CA PHE A 1155 28.73 -9.47 27.48
C PHE A 1155 27.23 -9.53 27.16
N ILE A 1156 26.58 -10.67 27.41
CA ILE A 1156 25.13 -10.80 27.26
C ILE A 1156 24.40 -9.92 28.28
N ALA A 1157 24.87 -9.86 29.53
CA ALA A 1157 24.30 -8.98 30.55
C ALA A 1157 24.46 -7.49 30.19
N LEU A 1158 25.59 -7.09 29.61
CA LEU A 1158 25.79 -5.75 29.09
C LEU A 1158 24.82 -5.44 27.94
N SER A 1159 24.65 -6.37 26.99
CA SER A 1159 23.65 -6.25 25.92
C SER A 1159 22.24 -6.06 26.49
N LEU A 1160 21.86 -6.86 27.50
CA LEU A 1160 20.57 -6.73 28.17
C LEU A 1160 20.41 -5.35 28.84
N LEU A 1161 21.44 -4.89 29.56
CA LEU A 1161 21.41 -3.59 30.22
C LEU A 1161 21.26 -2.46 29.22
N LEU A 1162 22.01 -2.49 28.12
CA LEU A 1162 21.88 -1.55 27.01
C LEU A 1162 20.47 -1.55 26.42
N GLY A 1163 19.88 -2.73 26.18
CA GLY A 1163 18.51 -2.88 25.68
C GLY A 1163 17.44 -2.34 26.63
N VAL A 1164 17.58 -2.59 27.93
CA VAL A 1164 16.62 -2.12 28.97
C VAL A 1164 16.76 -0.61 29.19
N VAL A 1165 17.99 -0.09 29.30
CA VAL A 1165 18.24 1.35 29.45
C VAL A 1165 17.73 2.10 28.24
N PHE A 1166 17.97 1.60 27.04
CA PHE A 1166 17.48 2.22 25.82
C PHE A 1166 15.97 2.22 25.71
N GLN A 1167 15.28 1.12 26.03
CA GLN A 1167 13.81 1.16 26.05
C GLN A 1167 13.24 2.10 27.11
N ARG A 1168 13.93 2.27 28.24
CA ARG A 1168 13.55 3.25 29.27
C ARG A 1168 13.80 4.67 28.77
N LEU A 1169 14.93 4.95 28.13
CA LEU A 1169 15.26 6.24 27.53
C LEU A 1169 14.36 6.57 26.33
N TRP A 1170 13.99 5.57 25.53
CA TRP A 1170 13.01 5.66 24.44
C TRP A 1170 11.62 6.03 24.95
N LYS A 1171 11.18 5.40 26.04
CA LYS A 1171 9.98 5.83 26.76
C LYS A 1171 10.13 7.24 27.32
N ILE A 1172 11.31 7.63 27.80
CA ILE A 1172 11.57 8.97 28.35
C ILE A 1172 11.62 10.04 27.25
N GLU A 1173 12.21 9.82 26.08
CA GLU A 1173 12.18 10.76 24.94
C GLU A 1173 10.77 10.93 24.37
N HIS A 1174 9.95 9.86 24.37
CA HIS A 1174 8.52 9.98 24.06
C HIS A 1174 7.70 10.65 25.18
N VAL A 1175 8.17 10.64 26.43
CA VAL A 1175 7.53 11.31 27.58
C VAL A 1175 8.00 12.76 27.75
N VAL A 1176 9.22 13.10 27.34
CA VAL A 1176 9.84 14.44 27.43
C VAL A 1176 9.65 15.23 26.13
N GLY A 1177 9.44 14.55 24.99
CA GLY A 1177 9.02 15.17 23.73
C GLY A 1177 7.53 15.55 23.69
N ASP A 1178 6.70 14.97 24.55
CA ASP A 1178 5.38 15.48 24.88
C ASP A 1178 5.60 16.64 25.88
N GLY A 1179 5.52 17.89 25.39
CA GLY A 1179 5.72 19.11 26.17
C GLY A 1179 4.67 19.30 27.27
N THR A 1180 4.78 18.55 28.35
CA THR A 1180 4.06 18.77 29.60
C THR A 1180 5.06 19.06 30.71
N ASP A 1181 5.01 20.27 31.26
CA ASP A 1181 5.54 20.59 32.57
C ASP A 1181 4.94 19.62 33.59
N VAL A 1182 5.74 18.66 34.05
CA VAL A 1182 5.35 17.78 35.15
C VAL A 1182 5.77 18.44 36.45
N GLU A 1183 4.79 18.96 37.19
CA GLU A 1183 4.93 19.17 38.64
C GLU A 1183 5.28 17.83 39.29
N MET A 1184 6.54 17.71 39.72
CA MET A 1184 7.03 16.61 40.54
C MET A 1184 6.39 16.66 41.93
N SER A 1185 5.24 16.01 42.09
CA SER A 1185 4.73 15.64 43.42
C SER A 1185 4.90 14.13 43.61
N GLY A 1186 5.83 13.76 44.52
CA GLY A 1186 5.91 12.40 45.04
C GLY A 1186 7.21 11.63 44.76
N PHE A 1187 8.38 12.24 44.90
CA PHE A 1187 9.58 11.51 45.34
C PHE A 1187 10.38 12.39 46.29
N SER A 1188 10.45 11.97 47.55
CA SER A 1188 11.25 12.59 48.61
C SER A 1188 12.71 12.63 48.18
N ALA A 1189 13.25 13.85 48.14
CA ALA A 1189 14.64 14.13 47.89
C ALA A 1189 15.50 13.64 49.05
N GLU A 1190 16.34 12.64 48.80
CA GLU A 1190 17.57 12.47 49.56
C GLU A 1190 18.71 12.01 48.64
N THR A 1191 19.71 12.88 48.53
CA THR A 1191 21.11 12.64 48.13
C THR A 1191 21.42 12.17 46.71
N ILE A 1192 21.50 13.10 45.74
CA ILE A 1192 22.63 13.22 44.80
C ILE A 1192 22.86 14.72 44.49
N PRO A 1193 24.07 15.29 44.68
CA PRO A 1193 24.31 16.72 44.48
C PRO A 1193 24.24 17.15 43.00
N ALA A 1194 23.55 18.26 42.77
CA ALA A 1194 23.30 18.89 41.47
C ALA A 1194 24.50 19.69 40.92
N SER A 1195 25.65 19.03 40.70
CA SER A 1195 26.86 19.72 40.20
C SER A 1195 27.43 19.23 38.86
N ASN A 1196 26.85 18.20 38.20
CA ASN A 1196 27.53 17.56 37.05
C ASN A 1196 26.74 17.50 35.72
N PHE A 1197 25.77 18.39 35.48
CA PHE A 1197 25.21 18.56 34.12
C PHE A 1197 25.49 19.97 33.60
N GLN A 1198 26.75 20.21 33.25
CA GLN A 1198 27.08 21.27 32.31
C GLN A 1198 26.72 20.80 30.90
N VAL A 1199 25.79 21.56 30.30
CA VAL A 1199 25.40 21.51 28.89
C VAL A 1199 26.63 21.77 28.02
N ALA A 1200 27.12 20.74 27.33
CA ALA A 1200 28.00 20.90 26.18
C ALA A 1200 27.14 21.00 24.91
N LYS A 1201 26.72 22.23 24.58
CA LYS A 1201 26.54 22.64 23.19
C LYS A 1201 27.90 22.51 22.52
N ALA A 1202 28.04 21.61 21.54
CA ALA A 1202 29.15 21.67 20.60
C ALA A 1202 28.67 21.29 19.19
N SER A 1203 28.81 22.26 18.32
CA SER A 1203 28.79 22.19 16.86
C SER A 1203 29.82 21.20 16.31
N SER A 1204 29.37 20.24 15.48
CA SER A 1204 29.98 19.79 14.21
C SER A 1204 29.35 18.47 13.77
#